data_AF-Q8FRA2-F1
#
_entry.id   AF-Q8FRA2-F1
#
_cell.length_a   1.000
_cell.length_b   1.000
_cell.length_c   1.000
_cell.angle_alpha   90.00
_cell.angle_beta   90.00
_cell.angle_gamma   90.00
#
_symmetry.space_group_name_H-M   'P 1'
#
loop_
_entity.id
_entity.type
_entity.pdbx_description
1 polymer ?
#
loop_
_entity_poly.entity_id
_entity_poly.type
_entity_poly.pdbx_seq_one_letter_code
_entity_poly.pdbx_strand_id
1 'polypeptide(L)'
;MGSCDERTLDVTTLKIDIRNMGASAHPDDRVILYAPEIRARIGGGLVSTAPLEVELVDGQATVENVEPGPIIVRFECLGIADTTEKRGIVPDSGVVTLDDVLELKHTWTPPVLSFGLKMIIDAMNTALIAVNSSVNEAITQAVESQFGGLVRAAEDAAQEASASASAAHGAALSANVRATAAESAYAGIRTRVEAIEALASLSPGTPADGQTATLVSQVGSLTRKAINAVLSVTSPGIINAANPPAGLTPVVADGHYYDPARFKYFQDAEMTIPATDNAPALQALVDYTHNIGGGTIELPRGKIVTRKAVLWKTGVSMRGAGKVVTRVCAEGVLFSVFTYDTSLPSSGAGGDDPNTQWLENVKFTDFAVDNRGLSSPDPSVSGKAFFLLYMKQPVFRDLVIVNTIGTGLGCDFLIDATVDSIVVRNAGRNTRTGYGGNSGIGIGTAARSKEPLVVSNCFVYDCGNYGIFVETQNNPDNPYRSAYAKIVNCHAERNYRGFGNKGSGPTQWIGCTAVENTTYGFELLQGAYGDKVLGCVASRNGYTGIAVSAPYTGDIMIDATEANENGNYGMLINLGGSTNRMKNVAVTGCETARNGWSGIATGGPISNLTVANCRAFSNGHKATISAHRRGLFLNGGHDIVTLTGNTVFDDQETKTQDVGIQVDTAANRVVMSGNNAPGYSLANAYQYPAEKTVFEANSPSSRIRGTATFTEGAQLLWVTHNRGRAPAEIALTPLGNARVWVVSSEPNRMRISRESTGGQLDVMWAVS
;
A
#
# COMPACT_ATOMS: atom_id res chain seq x y z
N MET A 1 -1.87 29.35 -36.00
CA MET A 1 -2.24 30.70 -35.49
C MET A 1 -3.18 30.47 -34.31
N GLY A 2 -2.60 30.28 -33.13
CA GLY A 2 -3.34 30.14 -31.86
C GLY A 2 -3.09 31.41 -31.04
N SER A 3 -4.16 31.96 -30.49
CA SER A 3 -4.20 33.23 -29.74
C SER A 3 -3.12 33.28 -28.66
N CYS A 4 -2.26 34.30 -28.74
CA CYS A 4 -1.49 34.73 -27.58
C CYS A 4 -2.47 35.16 -26.50
N ASP A 5 -2.56 34.35 -25.45
CA ASP A 5 -3.20 34.69 -24.19
C ASP A 5 -2.62 36.03 -23.71
N GLU A 6 -3.47 37.04 -23.57
CA GLU A 6 -3.13 38.29 -22.90
C GLU A 6 -2.76 37.94 -21.45
N ARG A 7 -1.46 37.84 -21.16
CA ARG A 7 -0.99 37.74 -19.79
C ARG A 7 -1.43 39.03 -19.09
N THR A 8 -2.35 38.90 -18.13
CA THR A 8 -2.49 39.87 -17.06
C THR A 8 -1.12 40.05 -16.43
N LEU A 9 -0.46 41.17 -16.75
CA LEU A 9 0.74 41.62 -16.07
C LEU A 9 0.33 41.80 -14.61
N ASP A 10 1.01 41.14 -13.69
CA ASP A 10 0.82 41.41 -12.27
C ASP A 10 1.29 42.85 -12.02
N VAL A 11 0.33 43.75 -11.79
CA VAL A 11 0.57 45.20 -11.68
C VAL A 11 0.75 45.59 -10.22
N THR A 12 1.76 46.39 -9.93
CA THR A 12 1.98 46.96 -8.59
C THR A 12 1.40 48.37 -8.51
N THR A 13 0.61 48.63 -7.47
CA THR A 13 0.06 49.96 -7.17
C THR A 13 0.80 50.55 -5.98
N LEU A 14 1.37 51.75 -6.16
CA LEU A 14 2.09 52.47 -5.12
C LEU A 14 1.22 53.58 -4.53
N LYS A 15 1.02 53.54 -3.21
CA LYS A 15 0.35 54.60 -2.46
C LYS A 15 1.37 55.51 -1.79
N ILE A 16 1.26 56.80 -2.04
CA ILE A 16 2.13 57.86 -1.49
C ILE A 16 1.29 58.68 -0.52
N ASP A 17 1.80 58.86 0.70
CA ASP A 17 1.24 59.80 1.68
C ASP A 17 2.40 60.47 2.44
N ILE A 18 2.67 61.74 2.14
CA ILE A 18 3.78 62.47 2.76
C ILE A 18 3.44 62.97 4.18
N ARG A 19 2.17 62.93 4.58
CA ARG A 19 1.75 63.35 5.93
C ARG A 19 2.21 62.36 7.00
N ASN A 20 2.44 61.10 6.61
CA ASN A 20 3.07 60.09 7.46
C ASN A 20 4.49 60.47 7.91
N MET A 21 5.12 61.44 7.21
CA MET A 21 6.44 61.97 7.55
C MET A 21 6.36 63.29 8.35
N GLY A 22 5.17 63.73 8.77
CA GLY A 22 4.96 64.95 9.54
C GLY A 22 5.01 66.25 8.72
N ALA A 23 4.97 66.17 7.39
CA ALA A 23 4.97 67.32 6.50
C ALA A 23 3.57 67.92 6.33
N SER A 24 3.49 69.25 6.22
CA SER A 24 2.27 69.95 5.78
C SER A 24 2.15 69.89 4.26
N ALA A 25 0.98 69.55 3.73
CA ALA A 25 0.74 69.47 2.30
C ALA A 25 0.64 70.88 1.67
N HIS A 26 1.23 71.04 0.48
CA HIS A 26 1.12 72.23 -0.35
C HIS A 26 0.58 71.89 -1.75
N PRO A 27 -0.16 72.79 -2.43
CA PRO A 27 -0.69 72.55 -3.78
C PRO A 27 0.35 72.20 -4.86
N ASP A 28 1.63 72.53 -4.63
CA ASP A 28 2.72 72.32 -5.59
C ASP A 28 3.61 71.11 -5.21
N ASP A 29 3.24 70.35 -4.19
CA ASP A 29 4.03 69.20 -3.73
C ASP A 29 4.00 68.07 -4.76
N ARG A 30 5.18 67.52 -5.08
CA ARG A 30 5.31 66.37 -5.97
C ARG A 30 6.41 65.41 -5.55
N VAL A 31 6.27 64.16 -5.98
CA VAL A 31 7.28 63.11 -5.82
C VAL A 31 7.76 62.68 -7.20
N ILE A 32 9.06 62.60 -7.38
CA ILE A 32 9.69 62.14 -8.62
C ILE A 32 10.10 60.69 -8.45
N LEU A 33 9.65 59.83 -9.36
CA LEU A 33 9.92 58.39 -9.36
C LEU A 33 10.66 57.99 -10.64
N TYR A 34 11.71 57.18 -10.54
CA TYR A 34 12.36 56.61 -11.73
C TYR A 34 13.20 55.38 -11.42
N ALA A 35 13.45 54.53 -12.43
CA ALA A 35 14.37 53.41 -12.27
C ALA A 35 15.83 53.91 -12.26
N PRO A 36 16.70 53.41 -11.37
CA PRO A 36 18.10 53.84 -11.29
C PRO A 36 18.94 53.44 -12.51
N GLU A 37 18.49 52.45 -13.28
CA GLU A 37 19.14 51.95 -14.48
C GLU A 37 18.12 51.38 -15.47
N ILE A 38 18.47 51.36 -16.75
CA ILE A 38 17.67 50.71 -17.79
C ILE A 38 17.72 49.21 -17.53
N ARG A 39 16.56 48.58 -17.33
CA ARG A 39 16.47 47.15 -16.99
C ARG A 39 15.34 46.46 -17.73
N ALA A 40 15.41 45.14 -17.87
CA ALA A 40 14.37 44.37 -18.54
C ALA A 40 13.03 44.46 -17.79
N ARG A 41 11.93 44.59 -18.55
CA ARG A 41 10.56 44.56 -18.04
C ARG A 41 10.01 43.13 -18.05
N ILE A 42 9.23 42.77 -17.03
CA ILE A 42 8.48 41.50 -17.00
C ILE A 42 7.41 41.55 -18.09
N GLY A 43 7.41 40.56 -19.00
CA GLY A 43 6.50 40.55 -20.16
C GLY A 43 7.10 41.13 -21.45
N GLY A 44 8.34 41.63 -21.41
CA GLY A 44 9.08 42.12 -22.58
C GLY A 44 9.22 43.64 -22.63
N GLY A 45 10.32 44.14 -23.22
CA GLY A 45 10.67 45.55 -23.26
C GLY A 45 11.68 45.97 -22.17
N LEU A 46 11.91 47.28 -22.05
CA LEU A 46 12.83 47.88 -21.08
C LEU A 46 12.09 48.88 -20.18
N VAL A 47 12.41 48.86 -18.90
CA VAL A 47 12.01 49.88 -17.93
C VAL A 47 12.87 51.12 -18.15
N SER A 48 12.21 52.25 -18.37
CA SER A 48 12.85 53.54 -18.61
C SER A 48 13.42 54.13 -17.32
N THR A 49 14.51 54.89 -17.43
CA THR A 49 15.07 55.71 -16.36
C THR A 49 14.53 57.15 -16.38
N ALA A 50 13.54 57.43 -17.24
CA ALA A 50 12.93 58.74 -17.33
C ALA A 50 12.17 59.08 -16.01
N PRO A 51 12.34 60.29 -15.46
CA PRO A 51 11.57 60.78 -14.32
C PRO A 51 10.07 60.77 -14.60
N LEU A 52 9.31 60.16 -13.69
CA LEU A 52 7.86 60.30 -13.57
C LEU A 52 7.57 61.30 -12.46
N GLU A 53 6.97 62.43 -12.80
CA GLU A 53 6.51 63.41 -11.82
C GLU A 53 5.12 63.03 -11.33
N VAL A 54 4.94 62.92 -10.01
CA VAL A 54 3.68 62.56 -9.37
C VAL A 54 3.24 63.72 -8.49
N GLU A 55 2.27 64.49 -8.96
CA GLU A 55 1.66 65.57 -8.18
C GLU A 55 0.85 64.99 -7.00
N LEU A 56 0.94 65.64 -5.84
CA LEU A 56 0.25 65.21 -4.63
C LEU A 56 -0.99 66.07 -4.39
N VAL A 57 -2.14 65.42 -4.17
CA VAL A 57 -3.38 66.09 -3.77
C VAL A 57 -3.53 65.91 -2.25
N ASP A 58 -3.47 67.01 -1.50
CA ASP A 58 -3.46 67.00 -0.03
C ASP A 58 -2.39 66.05 0.55
N GLY A 59 -1.19 66.08 -0.05
CA GLY A 59 -0.05 65.27 0.35
C GLY A 59 -0.16 63.78 0.01
N GLN A 60 -1.13 63.38 -0.83
CA GLN A 60 -1.34 61.99 -1.21
C GLN A 60 -1.35 61.79 -2.73
N ALA A 61 -0.92 60.61 -3.18
CA ALA A 61 -1.10 60.14 -4.55
C ALA A 61 -1.20 58.61 -4.62
N THR A 62 -1.82 58.10 -5.67
CA THR A 62 -1.79 56.67 -6.02
C THR A 62 -1.25 56.54 -7.43
N VAL A 63 -0.17 55.77 -7.59
CA VAL A 63 0.46 55.50 -8.87
C VAL A 63 0.16 54.06 -9.24
N GLU A 64 -0.62 53.87 -10.30
CA GLU A 64 -0.91 52.55 -10.85
C GLU A 64 0.20 52.11 -11.79
N ASN A 65 0.37 50.78 -11.93
CA ASN A 65 1.29 50.17 -12.88
C ASN A 65 2.77 50.56 -12.66
N VAL A 66 3.20 50.64 -11.41
CA VAL A 66 4.61 50.87 -11.08
C VAL A 66 5.40 49.60 -11.38
N GLU A 67 6.50 49.76 -12.12
CA GLU A 67 7.35 48.64 -12.55
C GLU A 67 8.07 47.98 -11.36
N PRO A 68 7.88 46.66 -11.13
CA PRO A 68 8.57 45.91 -10.09
C PRO A 68 10.09 46.05 -10.19
N GLY A 69 10.79 46.16 -9.06
CA GLY A 69 12.26 46.24 -8.96
C GLY A 69 12.78 47.52 -8.32
N PRO A 70 14.10 47.78 -8.42
CA PRO A 70 14.72 48.97 -7.84
C PRO A 70 14.11 50.26 -8.38
N ILE A 71 13.85 51.22 -7.48
CA ILE A 71 13.31 52.54 -7.78
C ILE A 71 14.06 53.63 -7.01
N ILE A 72 14.16 54.81 -7.61
CA ILE A 72 14.59 56.05 -6.97
C ILE A 72 13.37 56.92 -6.71
N VAL A 73 13.32 57.47 -5.50
CA VAL A 73 12.29 58.40 -5.04
C VAL A 73 12.97 59.70 -4.65
N ARG A 74 12.50 60.83 -5.19
CA ARG A 74 12.93 62.17 -4.80
C ARG A 74 11.71 63.01 -4.40
N PHE A 75 11.80 63.66 -3.25
CA PHE A 75 10.75 64.54 -2.75
C PHE A 75 10.99 65.97 -3.24
N GLU A 76 9.97 66.57 -3.84
CA GLU A 76 9.92 67.99 -4.18
C GLU A 76 8.67 68.59 -3.54
N CYS A 77 8.68 68.61 -2.21
CA CYS A 77 7.57 69.06 -1.38
C CYS A 77 8.04 70.22 -0.49
N LEU A 78 7.24 71.29 -0.36
CA LEU A 78 7.62 72.45 0.47
C LEU A 78 7.77 72.07 1.95
N GLY A 79 7.00 71.09 2.42
CA GLY A 79 7.04 70.59 3.80
C GLY A 79 8.19 69.63 4.11
N ILE A 80 9.04 69.27 3.14
CA ILE A 80 10.14 68.30 3.30
C ILE A 80 11.46 68.94 2.84
N ALA A 81 12.36 69.23 3.79
CA ALA A 81 13.65 69.84 3.48
C ALA A 81 14.64 68.88 2.78
N ASP A 82 14.47 67.57 2.97
CA ASP A 82 15.32 66.55 2.36
C ASP A 82 14.87 66.26 0.92
N THR A 83 15.60 66.83 -0.03
CA THR A 83 15.40 66.64 -1.47
C THR A 83 16.35 65.59 -2.07
N THR A 84 17.06 64.83 -1.23
CA THR A 84 18.00 63.81 -1.70
C THR A 84 17.28 62.55 -2.19
N GLU A 85 17.92 61.85 -3.12
CA GLU A 85 17.38 60.64 -3.73
C GLU A 85 17.41 59.46 -2.77
N LYS A 86 16.27 58.76 -2.65
CA LYS A 86 16.11 57.56 -1.82
C LYS A 86 15.94 56.35 -2.71
N ARG A 87 16.54 55.22 -2.29
CA ARG A 87 16.43 53.93 -2.99
C ARG A 87 15.36 53.08 -2.33
N GLY A 88 14.53 52.43 -3.15
CA GLY A 88 13.54 51.47 -2.69
C GLY A 88 13.43 50.26 -3.61
N ILE A 89 12.63 49.28 -3.19
CA ILE A 89 12.31 48.07 -3.98
C ILE A 89 10.79 47.95 -4.11
N VAL A 90 10.31 47.96 -5.35
CA VAL A 90 8.91 47.66 -5.68
C VAL A 90 8.77 46.13 -5.86
N PRO A 91 7.84 45.45 -5.18
CA PRO A 91 7.66 44.00 -5.33
C PRO A 91 7.06 43.60 -6.69
N ASP A 92 7.10 42.29 -6.96
CA ASP A 92 6.60 41.68 -8.20
C ASP A 92 5.10 41.92 -8.45
N SER A 93 4.28 42.13 -7.41
CA SER A 93 2.84 42.43 -7.53
C SER A 93 2.24 43.03 -6.24
N GLY A 94 1.04 43.62 -6.34
CA GLY A 94 0.20 43.98 -5.18
C GLY A 94 0.06 45.48 -4.93
N VAL A 95 -0.46 45.84 -3.75
CA VAL A 95 -0.58 47.24 -3.32
C VAL A 95 0.44 47.49 -2.22
N VAL A 96 1.31 48.47 -2.43
CA VAL A 96 2.37 48.86 -1.48
C VAL A 96 2.30 50.34 -1.16
N THR A 97 2.79 50.70 0.01
CA THR A 97 2.94 52.09 0.44
C THR A 97 4.38 52.56 0.25
N LEU A 98 4.60 53.88 0.21
CA LEU A 98 5.92 54.46 -0.06
C LEU A 98 6.95 54.14 1.03
N ASP A 99 6.53 54.05 2.28
CA ASP A 99 7.36 53.61 3.41
C ASP A 99 7.86 52.17 3.22
N ASP A 100 6.97 51.24 2.88
CA ASP A 100 7.30 49.84 2.64
C ASP A 100 8.33 49.66 1.50
N VAL A 101 8.20 50.46 0.45
CA VAL A 101 9.15 50.49 -0.68
C VAL A 101 10.52 51.01 -0.25
N LEU A 102 10.57 52.07 0.56
CA LEU A 102 11.82 52.71 1.01
C LEU A 102 12.53 51.96 2.14
N GLU A 103 11.82 51.19 2.94
CA GLU A 103 12.39 50.36 4.02
C GLU A 103 13.04 49.06 3.51
N LEU A 104 12.95 48.78 2.21
CA LEU A 104 13.53 47.58 1.56
C LEU A 104 12.99 46.26 2.13
N LYS A 105 11.76 46.27 2.65
CA LYS A 105 11.09 45.09 3.23
C LYS A 105 10.66 44.05 2.18
N HIS A 106 10.74 44.40 0.90
CA HIS A 106 10.27 43.58 -0.20
C HIS A 106 11.41 42.98 -1.02
N THR A 107 11.15 41.81 -1.58
CA THR A 107 12.03 41.15 -2.54
C THR A 107 11.45 41.26 -3.94
N TRP A 108 12.34 41.30 -4.94
CA TRP A 108 12.00 41.34 -6.36
C TRP A 108 12.84 40.32 -7.10
N THR A 109 12.23 39.63 -8.08
CA THR A 109 12.91 38.60 -8.86
C THR A 109 13.34 39.15 -10.24
N PRO A 110 14.65 39.19 -10.57
CA PRO A 110 15.09 39.65 -11.88
C PRO A 110 14.54 38.81 -13.06
N PRO A 111 14.10 39.43 -14.17
CA PRO A 111 13.48 38.75 -15.31
C PRO A 111 14.31 37.63 -15.96
N VAL A 112 15.65 37.72 -15.90
CA VAL A 112 16.55 36.71 -16.47
C VAL A 112 16.49 35.40 -15.68
N LEU A 113 16.33 35.49 -14.36
CA LEU A 113 16.18 34.32 -13.48
C LEU A 113 14.81 33.68 -13.64
N SER A 114 13.74 34.47 -13.76
CA SER A 114 12.38 33.95 -13.96
C SER A 114 12.18 33.29 -15.34
N PHE A 115 12.81 33.81 -16.40
CA PHE A 115 12.77 33.20 -17.73
C PHE A 115 13.52 31.86 -17.80
N GLY A 116 14.71 31.77 -17.19
CA GLY A 116 15.48 30.52 -17.13
C GLY A 116 14.77 29.42 -16.35
N LEU A 117 14.22 29.74 -15.17
CA LEU A 117 13.41 28.81 -14.37
C LEU A 117 12.17 28.35 -15.12
N LYS A 118 11.47 29.26 -15.80
CA LYS A 118 10.27 28.92 -16.58
C LYS A 118 10.59 28.03 -17.77
N MET A 119 11.67 28.28 -18.51
CA MET A 119 12.09 27.41 -19.62
C MET A 119 12.42 26.00 -19.16
N ILE A 120 13.05 25.85 -17.99
CA ILE A 120 13.36 24.53 -17.42
C ILE A 120 12.06 23.81 -17.02
N ILE A 121 11.14 24.50 -16.37
CA ILE A 121 9.84 23.94 -15.96
C ILE A 121 9.00 23.54 -17.18
N ASP A 122 8.92 24.39 -18.21
CA ASP A 122 8.17 24.12 -19.43
C ASP A 122 8.77 22.94 -20.22
N ALA A 123 10.11 22.84 -20.27
CA ALA A 123 10.80 21.71 -20.89
C ALA A 123 10.57 20.40 -20.12
N MET A 124 10.62 20.44 -18.78
CA MET A 124 10.33 19.28 -17.93
C MET A 124 8.87 18.82 -18.07
N ASN A 125 7.92 19.75 -18.09
CA ASN A 125 6.51 19.43 -18.27
C ASN A 125 6.22 18.85 -19.67
N THR A 126 6.85 19.40 -20.71
CA THR A 126 6.74 18.87 -22.08
C THR A 126 7.30 17.45 -22.18
N ALA A 127 8.46 17.20 -21.57
CA ALA A 127 9.08 15.87 -21.54
C ALA A 127 8.22 14.87 -20.75
N LEU A 128 7.65 15.29 -19.61
CA LEU A 128 6.79 14.46 -18.79
C LEU A 128 5.49 14.07 -19.51
N ILE A 129 4.87 15.02 -20.22
CA ILE A 129 3.67 14.76 -21.03
C ILE A 129 3.99 13.76 -22.14
N ALA A 130 5.11 13.95 -22.87
CA ALA A 130 5.50 13.04 -23.95
C ALA A 130 5.78 11.61 -23.45
N VAL A 131 6.47 11.46 -22.31
CA VAL A 131 6.72 10.16 -21.68
C VAL A 131 5.40 9.51 -21.26
N ASN A 132 4.51 10.24 -20.58
CA ASN A 132 3.22 9.71 -20.15
C ASN A 132 2.34 9.28 -21.33
N SER A 133 2.30 10.05 -22.41
CA SER A 133 1.58 9.66 -23.63
C SER A 133 2.15 8.38 -24.24
N SER A 134 3.47 8.26 -24.36
CA SER A 134 4.12 7.06 -24.92
C SER A 134 3.88 5.80 -24.07
N VAL A 135 3.92 5.95 -22.73
CA VAL A 135 3.64 4.86 -21.79
C VAL A 135 2.18 4.44 -21.87
N ASN A 136 1.26 5.39 -21.94
CA ASN A 136 -0.18 5.10 -22.04
C ASN A 136 -0.54 4.40 -23.37
N GLU A 137 0.07 4.81 -24.48
CA GLU A 137 -0.10 4.12 -25.78
C GLU A 137 0.46 2.69 -25.73
N ALA A 138 1.65 2.50 -25.14
CA ALA A 138 2.25 1.18 -24.99
C ALA A 138 1.44 0.26 -24.05
N ILE A 139 0.90 0.79 -22.95
CA ILE A 139 0.01 0.05 -22.04
C ILE A 139 -1.27 -0.34 -22.77
N THR A 140 -1.88 0.58 -23.52
CA THR A 140 -3.12 0.31 -24.26
C THR A 140 -2.93 -0.79 -25.29
N GLN A 141 -1.85 -0.75 -26.07
CA GLN A 141 -1.52 -1.81 -27.04
C GLN A 141 -1.21 -3.16 -26.36
N ALA A 142 -0.49 -3.15 -25.24
CA ALA A 142 -0.20 -4.35 -24.48
C ALA A 142 -1.48 -4.98 -23.88
N VAL A 143 -2.37 -4.16 -23.33
CA VAL A 143 -3.66 -4.60 -22.78
C VAL A 143 -4.55 -5.14 -23.90
N GLU A 144 -4.73 -4.44 -25.02
CA GLU A 144 -5.56 -4.92 -26.13
C GLU A 144 -5.06 -6.25 -26.74
N SER A 145 -3.75 -6.42 -26.89
CA SER A 145 -3.18 -7.66 -27.43
C SER A 145 -3.31 -8.86 -26.48
N GLN A 146 -3.05 -8.68 -25.18
CA GLN A 146 -3.13 -9.77 -24.20
C GLN A 146 -4.57 -10.05 -23.77
N PHE A 147 -5.36 -9.02 -23.41
CA PHE A 147 -6.75 -9.22 -23.02
C PHE A 147 -7.63 -9.63 -24.19
N GLY A 148 -7.44 -9.06 -25.39
CA GLY A 148 -8.23 -9.44 -26.56
C GLY A 148 -8.00 -10.89 -26.99
N GLY A 149 -6.79 -11.44 -26.79
CA GLY A 149 -6.51 -12.86 -27.02
C GLY A 149 -7.14 -13.76 -25.95
N LEU A 150 -7.02 -13.40 -24.68
CA LEU A 150 -7.55 -14.18 -23.55
C LEU A 150 -9.09 -14.17 -23.49
N VAL A 151 -9.73 -13.05 -23.82
CA VAL A 151 -11.20 -12.95 -23.87
C VAL A 151 -11.76 -13.84 -24.98
N ARG A 152 -11.17 -13.83 -26.18
CA ARG A 152 -11.58 -14.72 -27.27
C ARG A 152 -11.39 -16.19 -26.91
N ALA A 153 -10.25 -16.56 -26.32
CA ALA A 153 -10.02 -17.93 -25.87
C ALA A 153 -11.01 -18.36 -24.76
N ALA A 154 -11.41 -17.45 -23.88
CA ALA A 154 -12.40 -17.72 -22.85
C ALA A 154 -13.83 -17.82 -23.42
N GLU A 155 -14.18 -17.01 -24.42
CA GLU A 155 -15.46 -17.10 -25.14
C GLU A 155 -15.57 -18.41 -25.92
N ASP A 156 -14.51 -18.82 -26.61
CA ASP A 156 -14.46 -20.10 -27.35
C ASP A 156 -14.59 -21.29 -26.39
N ALA A 157 -13.86 -21.29 -25.27
CA ALA A 157 -13.96 -22.33 -24.25
C ALA A 157 -15.35 -22.38 -23.58
N ALA A 158 -15.98 -21.22 -23.35
CA ALA A 158 -17.33 -21.14 -22.81
C ALA A 158 -18.38 -21.68 -23.80
N GLN A 159 -18.23 -21.42 -25.10
CA GLN A 159 -19.09 -21.99 -26.13
C GLN A 159 -18.95 -23.52 -26.20
N GLU A 160 -17.73 -24.04 -26.13
CA GLU A 160 -17.46 -25.48 -26.17
C GLU A 160 -18.02 -26.22 -24.94
N ALA A 161 -17.92 -25.60 -23.76
CA ALA A 161 -18.54 -26.09 -22.53
C ALA A 161 -20.09 -26.06 -22.60
N SER A 162 -20.68 -25.01 -23.17
CA SER A 162 -22.13 -24.90 -23.36
C SER A 162 -22.67 -25.96 -24.33
N ALA A 163 -21.94 -26.24 -25.42
CA ALA A 163 -22.27 -27.30 -26.36
C ALA A 163 -22.21 -28.68 -25.69
N SER A 164 -21.18 -28.93 -24.87
CA SER A 164 -21.03 -30.18 -24.11
C SER A 164 -22.14 -30.38 -23.09
N ALA A 165 -22.54 -29.32 -22.37
CA ALA A 165 -23.65 -29.36 -21.42
C ALA A 165 -25.00 -29.65 -22.10
N SER A 166 -25.23 -29.04 -23.28
CA SER A 166 -26.44 -29.27 -24.07
C SER A 166 -26.53 -30.71 -24.57
N ALA A 167 -25.40 -31.30 -25.00
CA ALA A 167 -25.33 -32.70 -25.40
C ALA A 167 -25.61 -33.66 -24.22
N ALA A 168 -25.05 -33.37 -23.04
CA ALA A 168 -25.30 -34.14 -21.82
C ALA A 168 -26.78 -34.08 -21.40
N HIS A 169 -27.41 -32.90 -21.51
CA HIS A 169 -28.85 -32.73 -21.24
C HIS A 169 -29.72 -33.55 -22.21
N GLY A 170 -29.40 -33.54 -23.51
CA GLY A 170 -30.10 -34.37 -24.50
C GLY A 170 -29.97 -35.88 -24.25
N ALA A 171 -28.80 -36.33 -23.81
CA ALA A 171 -28.57 -37.72 -23.43
C ALA A 171 -29.39 -38.12 -22.19
N ALA A 172 -29.47 -37.24 -21.18
CA ALA A 172 -30.28 -37.45 -19.99
C ALA A 172 -31.78 -37.53 -20.30
N LEU A 173 -32.30 -36.64 -21.16
CA LEU A 173 -33.69 -36.68 -21.62
C LEU A 173 -34.02 -38.00 -22.34
N SER A 174 -33.10 -38.46 -23.19
CA SER A 174 -33.23 -39.73 -23.91
C SER A 174 -33.18 -40.95 -22.97
N ALA A 175 -32.42 -40.87 -21.88
CA ALA A 175 -32.43 -41.89 -20.83
C ALA A 175 -33.76 -41.90 -20.07
N ASN A 176 -34.31 -40.73 -19.76
CA ASN A 176 -35.60 -40.60 -19.08
C ASN A 176 -36.76 -41.17 -19.91
N VAL A 177 -36.81 -40.87 -21.22
CA VAL A 177 -37.81 -41.44 -22.13
C VAL A 177 -37.74 -42.98 -22.15
N ARG A 178 -36.53 -43.56 -22.14
CA ARG A 178 -36.34 -45.01 -22.06
C ARG A 178 -36.82 -45.59 -20.73
N ALA A 179 -36.61 -44.89 -19.62
CA ALA A 179 -37.12 -45.29 -18.31
C ALA A 179 -38.66 -45.29 -18.26
N THR A 180 -39.31 -44.23 -18.76
CA THR A 180 -40.79 -44.15 -18.84
C THR A 180 -41.39 -45.23 -19.75
N ALA A 181 -40.72 -45.55 -20.87
CA ALA A 181 -41.14 -46.64 -21.75
C ALA A 181 -41.03 -48.01 -21.04
N ALA A 182 -39.98 -48.21 -20.24
CA ALA A 182 -39.80 -49.43 -19.43
C ALA A 182 -40.87 -49.54 -18.32
N GLU A 183 -41.22 -48.44 -17.65
CA GLU A 183 -42.32 -48.40 -16.67
C GLU A 183 -43.67 -48.75 -17.30
N SER A 184 -43.95 -48.24 -18.50
CA SER A 184 -45.19 -48.54 -19.23
C SER A 184 -45.26 -50.02 -19.64
N ALA A 185 -44.14 -50.58 -20.11
CA ALA A 185 -44.03 -52.01 -20.41
C ALA A 185 -44.23 -52.87 -19.14
N TYR A 186 -43.68 -52.44 -18.01
CA TYR A 186 -43.84 -53.09 -16.71
C TYR A 186 -45.29 -53.09 -16.23
N ALA A 187 -45.99 -51.95 -16.35
CA ALA A 187 -47.42 -51.88 -16.03
C ALA A 187 -48.25 -52.87 -16.85
N GLY A 188 -47.96 -52.98 -18.15
CA GLY A 188 -48.60 -53.97 -19.03
C GLY A 188 -48.31 -55.43 -18.62
N ILE A 189 -47.08 -55.73 -18.19
CA ILE A 189 -46.73 -57.07 -17.68
C ILE A 189 -47.47 -57.36 -16.37
N ARG A 190 -47.56 -56.38 -15.45
CA ARG A 190 -48.28 -56.52 -14.18
C ARG A 190 -49.75 -56.86 -14.39
N THR A 191 -50.43 -56.15 -15.29
CA THR A 191 -51.84 -56.42 -15.63
C THR A 191 -52.02 -57.81 -16.23
N ARG A 192 -51.08 -58.30 -17.04
CA ARG A 192 -51.11 -59.67 -17.59
C ARG A 192 -50.93 -60.73 -16.49
N VAL A 193 -50.06 -60.49 -15.51
CA VAL A 193 -49.87 -61.39 -14.37
C VAL A 193 -51.11 -61.41 -13.47
N GLU A 194 -51.69 -60.24 -13.17
CA GLU A 194 -52.95 -60.13 -12.41
C GLU A 194 -54.11 -60.89 -13.11
N ALA A 195 -54.19 -60.83 -14.45
CA ALA A 195 -55.17 -61.58 -15.23
C ALA A 195 -54.96 -63.11 -15.16
N ILE A 196 -53.70 -63.57 -15.16
CA ILE A 196 -53.36 -64.99 -15.02
C ILE A 196 -53.67 -65.50 -13.61
N GLU A 197 -53.41 -64.70 -12.57
CA GLU A 197 -53.75 -65.03 -11.18
C GLU A 197 -55.27 -65.08 -10.94
N ALA A 198 -56.04 -64.21 -11.62
CA ALA A 198 -57.51 -64.26 -11.63
C ALA A 198 -58.08 -65.52 -12.32
N LEU A 199 -57.39 -66.04 -13.34
CA LEU A 199 -57.73 -67.32 -13.98
C LEU A 199 -57.42 -68.53 -13.08
N ALA A 200 -56.38 -68.46 -12.25
CA ALA A 200 -55.97 -69.53 -11.34
C ALA A 200 -56.87 -69.69 -10.10
N SER A 201 -57.77 -68.74 -9.84
CA SER A 201 -58.69 -68.73 -8.69
C SER A 201 -60.10 -69.29 -9.02
N LEU A 202 -60.32 -69.79 -10.23
CA LEU A 202 -61.53 -70.52 -10.62
C LEU A 202 -61.44 -72.00 -10.17
N SER A 203 -62.50 -72.51 -9.53
CA SER A 203 -62.57 -73.90 -9.03
C SER A 203 -62.64 -74.92 -10.18
N PRO A 204 -62.18 -76.19 -9.97
CA PRO A 204 -62.04 -77.17 -11.04
C PRO A 204 -63.40 -77.77 -11.39
N GLY A 205 -64.06 -77.19 -12.40
CA GLY A 205 -65.33 -77.65 -12.95
C GLY A 205 -65.44 -77.35 -14.44
N THR A 206 -64.76 -78.17 -15.24
CA THR A 206 -64.73 -78.25 -16.72
C THR A 206 -63.85 -77.21 -17.45
N PRO A 207 -62.71 -77.62 -18.04
CA PRO A 207 -61.89 -76.79 -18.91
C PRO A 207 -62.49 -76.74 -20.34
N ALA A 208 -62.68 -75.54 -20.88
CA ALA A 208 -63.07 -75.34 -22.28
C ALA A 208 -61.88 -74.98 -23.17
N ASP A 209 -60.73 -75.61 -22.95
CA ASP A 209 -59.82 -76.14 -23.97
C ASP A 209 -58.49 -76.57 -23.31
N GLY A 210 -57.83 -77.53 -23.92
CA GLY A 210 -56.56 -78.08 -23.43
C GLY A 210 -55.36 -77.14 -23.54
N GLN A 211 -55.53 -75.84 -23.79
CA GLN A 211 -54.41 -74.90 -23.91
C GLN A 211 -54.11 -74.16 -22.60
N THR A 212 -55.09 -74.02 -21.70
CA THR A 212 -54.92 -73.21 -20.47
C THR A 212 -54.16 -73.94 -19.35
N ALA A 213 -54.24 -75.28 -19.27
CA ALA A 213 -53.50 -76.07 -18.27
C ALA A 213 -51.99 -76.20 -18.57
N THR A 214 -51.57 -75.96 -19.81
CA THR A 214 -50.17 -76.05 -20.24
C THR A 214 -49.36 -74.78 -19.92
N LEU A 215 -50.02 -73.64 -19.69
CA LEU A 215 -49.37 -72.37 -19.35
C LEU A 215 -48.95 -72.25 -17.87
N VAL A 216 -49.59 -73.00 -16.96
CA VAL A 216 -49.33 -72.92 -15.51
C VAL A 216 -48.27 -73.94 -15.04
N SER A 217 -47.92 -74.94 -15.86
CA SER A 217 -47.03 -76.05 -15.49
C SER A 217 -45.61 -75.99 -16.06
N GLN A 218 -45.23 -74.94 -16.80
CA GLN A 218 -43.84 -74.80 -17.27
C GLN A 218 -42.90 -74.33 -16.16
N VAL A 219 -41.75 -75.02 -16.03
CA VAL A 219 -40.64 -74.67 -15.14
C VAL A 219 -40.10 -73.29 -15.55
N GLY A 220 -40.29 -72.28 -14.69
CA GLY A 220 -39.85 -70.90 -14.92
C GLY A 220 -40.90 -69.81 -14.70
N SER A 221 -42.07 -70.11 -14.13
CA SER A 221 -43.05 -69.07 -13.81
C SER A 221 -42.49 -68.03 -12.84
N LEU A 222 -42.46 -66.77 -13.28
CA LEU A 222 -41.98 -65.61 -12.52
C LEU A 222 -42.88 -65.41 -11.29
N THR A 223 -42.46 -65.97 -10.15
CA THR A 223 -43.14 -65.72 -8.88
C THR A 223 -42.89 -64.28 -8.42
N ARG A 224 -43.82 -63.72 -7.65
CA ARG A 224 -43.72 -62.38 -7.01
C ARG A 224 -42.40 -62.18 -6.24
N LYS A 225 -41.80 -63.28 -5.78
CA LYS A 225 -40.51 -63.33 -5.08
C LYS A 225 -39.32 -63.07 -6.02
N ALA A 226 -39.37 -63.53 -7.27
CA ALA A 226 -38.33 -63.27 -8.27
C ALA A 226 -38.35 -61.80 -8.74
N ILE A 227 -39.54 -61.19 -8.82
CA ILE A 227 -39.69 -59.77 -9.17
C ILE A 227 -39.17 -58.86 -8.04
N ASN A 228 -39.47 -59.17 -6.78
CA ASN A 228 -38.98 -58.39 -5.64
C ASN A 228 -37.45 -58.51 -5.43
N ALA A 229 -36.81 -59.59 -5.87
CA ALA A 229 -35.36 -59.77 -5.78
C ALA A 229 -34.57 -58.94 -6.80
N VAL A 230 -35.17 -58.60 -7.95
CA VAL A 230 -34.55 -57.70 -8.94
C VAL A 230 -34.58 -56.24 -8.47
N LEU A 231 -35.59 -55.86 -7.68
CA LEU A 231 -35.75 -54.50 -7.14
C LEU A 231 -34.71 -54.10 -6.07
N SER A 232 -34.06 -55.06 -5.39
CA SER A 232 -33.09 -54.75 -4.34
C SER A 232 -31.67 -54.41 -4.84
N VAL A 233 -31.39 -54.55 -6.14
CA VAL A 233 -30.04 -54.38 -6.71
C VAL A 233 -29.87 -53.04 -7.45
N THR A 234 -30.94 -52.29 -7.68
CA THR A 234 -30.89 -51.00 -8.40
C THR A 234 -31.63 -49.91 -7.64
N SER A 235 -30.96 -49.23 -6.72
CA SER A 235 -31.42 -47.92 -6.22
C SER A 235 -30.25 -47.03 -5.78
N PRO A 236 -29.61 -46.32 -6.72
CA PRO A 236 -29.28 -44.92 -6.52
C PRO A 236 -30.57 -44.12 -6.77
N GLY A 237 -31.07 -43.44 -5.74
CA GLY A 237 -32.31 -42.67 -5.81
C GLY A 237 -32.29 -41.61 -6.91
N ILE A 238 -33.16 -41.78 -7.90
CA ILE A 238 -33.54 -40.73 -8.85
C ILE A 238 -34.49 -39.81 -8.09
N ILE A 239 -34.03 -38.61 -7.74
CA ILE A 239 -34.89 -37.55 -7.22
C ILE A 239 -35.41 -36.76 -8.44
N ASN A 240 -36.72 -36.84 -8.65
CA ASN A 240 -37.45 -36.16 -9.70
C ASN A 240 -37.31 -34.63 -9.58
N ALA A 241 -36.76 -33.96 -10.59
CA ALA A 241 -36.56 -32.50 -10.62
C ALA A 241 -37.85 -31.66 -10.80
N ALA A 242 -39.03 -32.26 -10.65
CA ALA A 242 -40.31 -31.58 -10.83
C ALA A 242 -41.17 -31.47 -9.56
N ASN A 243 -40.77 -32.10 -8.44
CA ASN A 243 -41.42 -31.94 -7.14
C ASN A 243 -40.39 -32.17 -6.02
N PRO A 244 -40.11 -31.19 -5.14
CA PRO A 244 -39.28 -31.43 -3.97
C PRO A 244 -39.91 -32.54 -3.12
N PRO A 245 -39.11 -33.41 -2.45
CA PRO A 245 -39.66 -34.34 -1.47
C PRO A 245 -40.45 -33.56 -0.42
N ALA A 246 -41.73 -33.92 -0.24
CA ALA A 246 -42.57 -33.38 0.82
C ALA A 246 -41.92 -33.71 2.18
N GLY A 247 -41.24 -32.72 2.75
CA GLY A 247 -40.41 -32.88 3.95
C GLY A 247 -39.23 -31.92 4.03
N LEU A 248 -38.82 -31.28 2.93
CA LEU A 248 -37.85 -30.18 2.92
C LEU A 248 -38.54 -28.83 2.76
N THR A 249 -39.51 -28.55 3.62
CA THR A 249 -39.82 -27.14 3.94
C THR A 249 -38.64 -26.65 4.77
N PRO A 250 -37.94 -25.57 4.39
CA PRO A 250 -37.07 -24.89 5.34
C PRO A 250 -37.95 -24.58 6.55
N VAL A 251 -37.62 -25.16 7.71
CA VAL A 251 -38.23 -24.74 8.96
C VAL A 251 -37.64 -23.36 9.23
N VAL A 252 -38.25 -22.34 8.61
CA VAL A 252 -38.13 -20.97 9.05
C VAL A 252 -38.89 -20.94 10.36
N ALA A 253 -38.18 -20.97 11.49
CA ALA A 253 -38.83 -20.67 12.75
C ALA A 253 -39.34 -19.23 12.64
N ASP A 254 -40.64 -19.09 12.90
CA ASP A 254 -41.49 -17.92 12.70
C ASP A 254 -41.71 -17.44 11.25
N GLY A 255 -42.96 -17.59 10.81
CA GLY A 255 -43.50 -17.23 9.51
C GLY A 255 -43.58 -15.74 9.21
N HIS A 256 -42.50 -15.00 9.44
CA HIS A 256 -42.44 -13.55 9.21
C HIS A 256 -41.38 -13.08 8.21
N TYR A 257 -40.55 -13.96 7.64
CA TYR A 257 -39.45 -13.50 6.78
C TYR A 257 -39.28 -14.15 5.41
N TYR A 258 -40.04 -15.18 5.04
CA TYR A 258 -39.93 -15.80 3.71
C TYR A 258 -41.31 -15.86 3.04
N ASP A 259 -41.45 -15.24 1.86
CA ASP A 259 -42.61 -15.40 0.98
C ASP A 259 -42.33 -16.56 0.00
N PRO A 260 -42.85 -17.78 0.26
CA PRO A 260 -42.62 -18.94 -0.60
C PRO A 260 -43.26 -18.83 -1.98
N ALA A 261 -44.22 -17.92 -2.19
CA ALA A 261 -44.83 -17.69 -3.50
C ALA A 261 -43.97 -16.76 -4.38
N ARG A 262 -43.03 -16.01 -3.79
CA ARG A 262 -42.21 -15.01 -4.50
C ARG A 262 -40.71 -15.21 -4.39
N PHE A 263 -40.23 -16.22 -3.66
CA PHE A 263 -38.80 -16.45 -3.38
C PHE A 263 -38.09 -15.20 -2.84
N LYS A 264 -38.74 -14.44 -1.95
CA LYS A 264 -38.21 -13.19 -1.38
C LYS A 264 -38.23 -13.21 0.15
N TYR A 265 -37.20 -12.62 0.74
CA TYR A 265 -37.16 -12.31 2.17
C TYR A 265 -37.73 -10.91 2.44
N PHE A 266 -38.51 -10.73 3.52
CA PHE A 266 -39.07 -9.41 3.89
C PHE A 266 -38.00 -8.51 4.52
N GLN A 267 -38.12 -7.20 4.28
CA GLN A 267 -37.25 -6.15 4.80
C GLN A 267 -37.59 -5.83 6.26
N ASP A 268 -36.66 -6.02 7.18
CA ASP A 268 -36.62 -5.21 8.41
C ASP A 268 -35.80 -3.95 8.10
N ALA A 269 -36.45 -2.82 7.87
CA ALA A 269 -35.74 -1.56 7.66
C ALA A 269 -35.07 -1.05 8.96
N GLU A 270 -35.56 -1.49 10.13
CA GLU A 270 -35.17 -1.00 11.46
C GLU A 270 -34.28 -2.01 12.22
N MET A 271 -34.17 -3.26 11.73
CA MET A 271 -33.38 -4.35 12.35
C MET A 271 -33.81 -4.67 13.80
N THR A 272 -35.11 -4.63 14.09
CA THR A 272 -35.70 -4.65 15.45
C THR A 272 -36.24 -6.01 15.90
N ILE A 273 -36.42 -6.98 15.00
CA ILE A 273 -36.97 -8.30 15.36
C ILE A 273 -35.85 -9.27 15.81
N PRO A 274 -35.94 -9.93 16.99
CA PRO A 274 -35.02 -10.99 17.38
C PRO A 274 -35.12 -12.15 16.38
N ALA A 275 -34.11 -12.32 15.53
CA ALA A 275 -34.18 -13.29 14.44
C ALA A 275 -33.94 -14.74 14.93
N THR A 276 -34.67 -15.66 14.31
CA THR A 276 -34.40 -17.11 14.25
C THR A 276 -32.95 -17.38 13.88
N ASP A 277 -32.36 -18.44 14.43
CA ASP A 277 -31.01 -18.88 14.03
C ASP A 277 -31.03 -19.41 12.59
N ASN A 278 -30.37 -18.70 11.67
CA ASN A 278 -30.30 -19.01 10.25
C ASN A 278 -29.13 -19.93 9.90
N ALA A 279 -28.24 -20.26 10.84
CA ALA A 279 -27.09 -21.11 10.56
C ALA A 279 -27.47 -22.49 9.96
N PRO A 280 -28.52 -23.21 10.43
CA PRO A 280 -28.95 -24.46 9.79
C PRO A 280 -29.42 -24.28 8.34
N ALA A 281 -30.18 -23.22 8.06
CA ALA A 281 -30.68 -22.94 6.71
C ALA A 281 -29.54 -22.56 5.77
N LEU A 282 -28.60 -21.73 6.24
CA LEU A 282 -27.42 -21.35 5.47
C LEU A 282 -26.50 -22.56 5.21
N GLN A 283 -26.32 -23.46 6.18
CA GLN A 283 -25.58 -24.71 5.97
C GLN A 283 -26.23 -25.57 4.88
N ALA A 284 -27.56 -25.76 4.93
CA ALA A 284 -28.28 -26.53 3.92
C ALA A 284 -28.14 -25.92 2.51
N LEU A 285 -28.12 -24.59 2.40
CA LEU A 285 -27.85 -23.90 1.13
C LEU A 285 -26.44 -24.13 0.62
N VAL A 286 -25.43 -24.09 1.50
CA VAL A 286 -24.04 -24.41 1.13
C VAL A 286 -23.95 -25.85 0.62
N ASP A 287 -24.55 -26.80 1.34
CA ASP A 287 -24.54 -28.21 0.96
C ASP A 287 -25.25 -28.45 -0.38
N TYR A 288 -26.42 -27.86 -0.57
CA TYR A 288 -27.17 -27.95 -1.82
C TYR A 288 -26.38 -27.36 -2.99
N THR A 289 -25.86 -26.13 -2.84
CA THR A 289 -25.11 -25.42 -3.88
C THR A 289 -23.87 -26.19 -4.29
N HIS A 290 -23.15 -26.76 -3.32
CA HIS A 290 -22.02 -27.63 -3.59
C HIS A 290 -22.44 -28.89 -4.37
N ASN A 291 -23.51 -29.58 -3.92
CA ASN A 291 -23.96 -30.83 -4.52
C ASN A 291 -24.48 -30.69 -5.96
N ILE A 292 -24.91 -29.50 -6.37
CA ILE A 292 -25.30 -29.20 -7.76
C ILE A 292 -24.12 -28.74 -8.64
N GLY A 293 -22.89 -28.75 -8.11
CA GLY A 293 -21.67 -28.39 -8.84
C GLY A 293 -21.13 -26.98 -8.57
N GLY A 294 -21.70 -26.26 -7.61
CA GLY A 294 -21.31 -24.90 -7.24
C GLY A 294 -22.33 -23.83 -7.65
N GLY A 295 -22.07 -22.59 -7.24
CA GLY A 295 -22.96 -21.46 -7.48
C GLY A 295 -22.79 -20.34 -6.45
N THR A 296 -23.62 -19.31 -6.56
CA THR A 296 -23.62 -18.16 -5.64
C THR A 296 -24.89 -18.15 -4.80
N ILE A 297 -24.72 -18.10 -3.48
CA ILE A 297 -25.80 -17.85 -2.53
C ILE A 297 -26.01 -16.33 -2.44
N GLU A 298 -27.18 -15.87 -2.88
CA GLU A 298 -27.57 -14.46 -2.82
C GLU A 298 -28.29 -14.17 -1.49
N LEU A 299 -27.70 -13.29 -0.68
CA LEU A 299 -28.25 -12.85 0.58
C LEU A 299 -29.09 -11.57 0.36
N PRO A 300 -30.34 -11.55 0.84
CA PRO A 300 -31.19 -10.37 0.74
C PRO A 300 -30.65 -9.23 1.61
N ARG A 301 -31.23 -8.04 1.44
CA ARG A 301 -31.09 -6.96 2.42
C ARG A 301 -31.68 -7.42 3.76
N GLY A 302 -31.04 -7.09 4.88
CA GLY A 302 -31.52 -7.39 6.22
C GLY A 302 -30.48 -8.05 7.14
N LYS A 303 -30.94 -8.40 8.35
CA LYS A 303 -30.17 -9.10 9.39
C LYS A 303 -30.32 -10.61 9.24
N ILE A 304 -29.22 -11.33 9.11
CA ILE A 304 -29.18 -12.79 9.10
C ILE A 304 -28.45 -13.23 10.37
N VAL A 305 -29.17 -13.72 11.37
CA VAL A 305 -28.55 -14.16 12.63
C VAL A 305 -28.06 -15.58 12.52
N THR A 306 -26.83 -15.85 12.96
CA THR A 306 -26.24 -17.18 13.11
C THR A 306 -25.85 -17.39 14.58
N ARG A 307 -26.12 -18.58 15.14
CA ARG A 307 -25.71 -18.95 16.51
C ARG A 307 -24.70 -20.10 16.59
N LYS A 308 -24.25 -20.56 15.43
CA LYS A 308 -23.18 -21.55 15.26
C LYS A 308 -22.47 -21.31 13.93
N ALA A 309 -21.32 -21.95 13.77
CA ALA A 309 -20.53 -21.88 12.55
C ALA A 309 -21.24 -22.50 11.34
N VAL A 310 -20.94 -21.98 10.15
CA VAL A 310 -21.31 -22.55 8.84
C VAL A 310 -20.05 -23.09 8.18
N LEU A 311 -20.05 -24.38 7.88
CA LEU A 311 -19.00 -25.10 7.18
C LEU A 311 -19.09 -24.80 5.68
N TRP A 312 -18.09 -24.13 5.15
CA TRP A 312 -18.01 -23.72 3.76
C TRP A 312 -17.45 -24.83 2.86
N LYS A 313 -17.86 -24.81 1.58
CA LYS A 313 -17.50 -25.84 0.59
C LYS A 313 -16.98 -25.24 -0.71
N THR A 314 -16.17 -26.02 -1.42
CA THR A 314 -15.67 -25.71 -2.76
C THR A 314 -16.81 -25.40 -3.73
N GLY A 315 -16.59 -24.41 -4.59
CA GLY A 315 -17.54 -23.98 -5.62
C GLY A 315 -18.71 -23.13 -5.11
N VAL A 316 -18.81 -22.90 -3.80
CA VAL A 316 -19.90 -22.09 -3.21
C VAL A 316 -19.41 -20.68 -2.96
N SER A 317 -20.02 -19.71 -3.63
CA SER A 317 -19.81 -18.28 -3.39
C SER A 317 -21.00 -17.69 -2.64
N MET A 318 -20.82 -16.52 -2.03
CA MET A 318 -21.88 -15.78 -1.36
C MET A 318 -21.78 -14.30 -1.68
N ARG A 319 -22.94 -13.72 -2.01
CA ARG A 319 -23.07 -12.31 -2.35
C ARG A 319 -24.22 -11.70 -1.58
N GLY A 320 -24.01 -10.51 -1.00
CA GLY A 320 -25.10 -9.74 -0.40
C GLY A 320 -25.67 -8.68 -1.34
N ALA A 321 -26.79 -8.09 -0.94
CA ALA A 321 -27.38 -6.95 -1.64
C ALA A 321 -26.62 -5.62 -1.43
N GLY A 322 -25.49 -5.64 -0.71
CA GLY A 322 -24.62 -4.51 -0.44
C GLY A 322 -24.09 -4.50 1.00
N LYS A 323 -22.81 -4.12 1.17
CA LYS A 323 -22.09 -4.14 2.46
C LYS A 323 -22.66 -3.29 3.59
N VAL A 324 -23.57 -2.37 3.26
CA VAL A 324 -24.28 -1.52 4.22
C VAL A 324 -25.69 -2.01 4.55
N VAL A 325 -26.25 -2.92 3.75
CA VAL A 325 -27.68 -3.29 3.79
C VAL A 325 -27.94 -4.78 4.02
N THR A 326 -26.94 -5.63 3.79
CA THR A 326 -26.97 -7.05 4.16
C THR A 326 -25.97 -7.29 5.29
N ARG A 327 -26.42 -7.89 6.40
CA ARG A 327 -25.57 -8.14 7.57
C ARG A 327 -25.79 -9.53 8.16
N VAL A 328 -24.73 -10.32 8.24
CA VAL A 328 -24.68 -11.59 8.98
C VAL A 328 -24.24 -11.29 10.42
N CYS A 329 -25.09 -11.59 11.40
CA CYS A 329 -24.86 -11.29 12.80
C CYS A 329 -24.62 -12.56 13.62
N ALA A 330 -23.50 -12.64 14.31
CA ALA A 330 -23.20 -13.75 15.19
C ALA A 330 -23.70 -13.48 16.62
N GLU A 331 -24.47 -14.41 17.18
CA GLU A 331 -25.02 -14.33 18.54
C GLU A 331 -24.72 -15.63 19.30
N GLY A 332 -24.26 -15.54 20.55
CA GLY A 332 -24.02 -16.72 21.39
C GLY A 332 -22.61 -16.77 21.97
N VAL A 333 -22.13 -17.98 22.27
CA VAL A 333 -20.82 -18.20 22.89
C VAL A 333 -19.81 -18.57 21.81
N LEU A 334 -18.74 -17.77 21.72
CA LEU A 334 -17.51 -17.95 20.94
C LEU A 334 -17.53 -19.01 19.81
N PHE A 335 -17.76 -18.59 18.56
CA PHE A 335 -17.55 -19.41 17.36
C PHE A 335 -17.15 -18.52 16.16
N SER A 336 -16.51 -19.11 15.15
CA SER A 336 -16.24 -18.40 13.89
C SER A 336 -17.41 -18.57 12.91
N VAL A 337 -17.86 -17.49 12.27
CA VAL A 337 -19.11 -17.50 11.48
C VAL A 337 -19.00 -18.41 10.27
N PHE A 338 -17.99 -18.19 9.42
CA PHE A 338 -17.67 -19.03 8.28
C PHE A 338 -16.41 -19.83 8.58
N THR A 339 -16.49 -21.15 8.48
CA THR A 339 -15.38 -22.07 8.78
C THR A 339 -15.19 -23.13 7.71
N TYR A 340 -14.02 -23.76 7.69
CA TYR A 340 -13.67 -24.88 6.81
C TYR A 340 -13.87 -26.23 7.51
N ASP A 341 -13.64 -27.34 6.81
CA ASP A 341 -13.55 -28.67 7.43
C ASP A 341 -12.33 -28.74 8.36
N THR A 342 -12.61 -28.68 9.67
CA THR A 342 -11.60 -28.64 10.73
C THR A 342 -10.80 -29.93 10.88
N SER A 343 -11.05 -30.97 10.08
CA SER A 343 -10.18 -32.15 10.01
C SER A 343 -8.82 -31.84 9.36
N LEU A 344 -8.72 -30.78 8.55
CA LEU A 344 -7.44 -30.34 7.98
C LEU A 344 -6.60 -29.57 9.02
N PRO A 345 -5.27 -29.79 9.06
CA PRO A 345 -4.40 -29.23 10.09
C PRO A 345 -4.28 -27.71 9.92
N SER A 346 -4.45 -26.96 11.01
CA SER A 346 -4.28 -25.49 11.00
C SER A 346 -2.83 -25.02 10.91
N SER A 347 -1.86 -25.95 10.93
CA SER A 347 -0.42 -25.66 10.86
C SER A 347 0.13 -25.56 9.43
N GLY A 348 -0.67 -25.88 8.41
CA GLY A 348 -0.23 -25.95 7.01
C GLY A 348 0.42 -27.28 6.63
N ALA A 349 0.59 -28.20 7.59
CA ALA A 349 1.20 -29.50 7.36
C ALA A 349 0.41 -30.30 6.30
N GLY A 350 1.10 -30.84 5.30
CA GLY A 350 0.47 -31.58 4.20
C GLY A 350 -0.15 -30.70 3.11
N GLY A 351 0.06 -29.38 3.11
CA GLY A 351 -0.40 -28.49 2.03
C GLY A 351 0.16 -28.82 0.63
N ASP A 352 1.26 -29.55 0.58
CA ASP A 352 1.89 -30.13 -0.61
C ASP A 352 1.39 -31.53 -0.97
N ASP A 353 0.64 -32.20 -0.08
CA ASP A 353 -0.03 -33.47 -0.38
C ASP A 353 -1.06 -33.23 -1.51
N PRO A 354 -0.98 -33.96 -2.63
CA PRO A 354 -1.96 -33.86 -3.71
C PRO A 354 -3.39 -34.21 -3.28
N ASN A 355 -3.57 -34.91 -2.17
CA ASN A 355 -4.88 -35.29 -1.63
C ASN A 355 -5.48 -34.26 -0.66
N THR A 356 -4.71 -33.22 -0.29
CA THR A 356 -5.25 -32.14 0.56
C THR A 356 -6.40 -31.47 -0.16
N GLN A 357 -7.56 -31.40 0.49
CA GLN A 357 -8.75 -30.82 -0.09
C GLN A 357 -8.72 -29.30 0.07
N TRP A 358 -8.44 -28.61 -1.03
CA TRP A 358 -8.50 -27.15 -1.08
C TRP A 358 -9.92 -26.66 -1.31
N LEU A 359 -10.28 -25.54 -0.67
CA LEU A 359 -11.48 -24.76 -1.00
C LEU A 359 -11.20 -23.93 -2.25
N GLU A 360 -11.78 -24.34 -3.36
CA GLU A 360 -11.56 -23.70 -4.67
C GLU A 360 -12.81 -22.94 -5.13
N ASN A 361 -12.62 -21.89 -5.92
CA ASN A 361 -13.72 -21.15 -6.57
C ASN A 361 -14.74 -20.55 -5.58
N VAL A 362 -14.25 -19.97 -4.49
CA VAL A 362 -15.08 -19.37 -3.43
C VAL A 362 -14.96 -17.85 -3.44
N LYS A 363 -16.09 -17.14 -3.48
CA LYS A 363 -16.13 -15.68 -3.41
C LYS A 363 -17.07 -15.22 -2.31
N PHE A 364 -16.68 -14.19 -1.55
CA PHE A 364 -17.52 -13.50 -0.58
C PHE A 364 -17.56 -12.01 -0.93
N THR A 365 -18.75 -11.51 -1.27
CA THR A 365 -18.90 -10.14 -1.78
C THR A 365 -20.14 -9.42 -1.24
N ASP A 366 -20.07 -8.10 -1.07
CA ASP A 366 -21.24 -7.23 -0.90
C ASP A 366 -22.08 -7.44 0.39
N PHE A 367 -21.48 -7.78 1.53
CA PHE A 367 -22.20 -7.87 2.83
C PHE A 367 -21.33 -7.50 4.03
N ALA A 368 -21.97 -7.34 5.19
CA ALA A 368 -21.30 -7.15 6.48
C ALA A 368 -21.37 -8.41 7.35
N VAL A 369 -20.34 -8.62 8.19
CA VAL A 369 -20.35 -9.59 9.30
C VAL A 369 -20.17 -8.84 10.61
N ASP A 370 -21.07 -9.07 11.55
CA ASP A 370 -21.08 -8.38 12.84
C ASP A 370 -21.12 -9.39 13.98
N ASN A 371 -20.01 -9.47 14.70
CA ASN A 371 -19.82 -10.43 15.78
C ASN A 371 -20.17 -9.84 17.14
N ARG A 372 -20.87 -8.69 17.20
CA ARG A 372 -21.12 -8.02 18.48
C ARG A 372 -21.85 -8.88 19.51
N GLY A 373 -22.70 -9.79 19.05
CA GLY A 373 -23.49 -10.68 19.88
C GLY A 373 -22.73 -11.90 20.42
N LEU A 374 -21.45 -12.07 20.08
CA LEU A 374 -20.61 -13.13 20.63
C LEU A 374 -20.03 -12.75 22.00
N SER A 375 -20.27 -13.56 23.02
CA SER A 375 -19.66 -13.38 24.34
C SER A 375 -18.44 -14.30 24.51
N SER A 376 -17.37 -13.74 25.09
CA SER A 376 -16.28 -14.51 25.69
C SER A 376 -15.71 -13.70 26.87
N PRO A 377 -15.42 -14.32 28.03
CA PRO A 377 -14.87 -13.61 29.19
C PRO A 377 -13.40 -13.19 28.98
N ASP A 378 -12.70 -13.83 28.05
CA ASP A 378 -11.26 -13.66 27.83
C ASP A 378 -10.94 -13.36 26.35
N PRO A 379 -9.74 -12.80 26.06
CA PRO A 379 -9.19 -12.81 24.71
C PRO A 379 -9.22 -14.23 24.12
N SER A 380 -9.52 -14.35 22.83
CA SER A 380 -9.45 -15.64 22.13
C SER A 380 -9.09 -15.46 20.67
N VAL A 381 -8.30 -16.38 20.13
CA VAL A 381 -8.01 -16.48 18.69
C VAL A 381 -9.22 -16.99 17.88
N SER A 382 -10.23 -17.54 18.57
CA SER A 382 -11.52 -17.95 18.00
C SER A 382 -12.50 -16.77 17.94
N GLY A 383 -13.69 -16.96 17.36
CA GLY A 383 -14.67 -15.87 17.26
C GLY A 383 -14.41 -14.95 16.06
N LYS A 384 -13.84 -15.49 14.99
CA LYS A 384 -13.52 -14.79 13.74
C LYS A 384 -14.78 -14.60 12.88
N ALA A 385 -14.80 -13.64 11.97
CA ALA A 385 -15.84 -13.62 10.94
C ALA A 385 -15.56 -14.71 9.90
N PHE A 386 -14.32 -14.74 9.41
CA PHE A 386 -13.85 -15.78 8.50
C PHE A 386 -12.71 -16.55 9.14
N PHE A 387 -12.86 -17.87 9.19
CA PHE A 387 -11.81 -18.82 9.55
C PHE A 387 -11.78 -19.92 8.49
N LEU A 388 -11.28 -19.59 7.31
CA LEU A 388 -11.23 -20.50 6.16
C LEU A 388 -9.78 -20.79 5.82
N LEU A 389 -9.42 -22.06 5.72
CA LEU A 389 -8.05 -22.49 5.42
C LEU A 389 -7.99 -23.20 4.07
N TYR A 390 -6.78 -23.28 3.51
CA TYR A 390 -6.48 -24.01 2.27
C TYR A 390 -7.35 -23.56 1.11
N MET A 391 -7.29 -22.28 0.76
CA MET A 391 -8.10 -21.72 -0.32
C MET A 391 -7.29 -21.46 -1.59
N LYS A 392 -7.83 -21.83 -2.75
CA LYS A 392 -7.28 -21.45 -4.06
C LYS A 392 -8.21 -20.51 -4.80
N GLN A 393 -7.62 -19.45 -5.34
CA GLN A 393 -8.31 -18.38 -6.07
C GLN A 393 -9.52 -17.78 -5.32
N PRO A 394 -9.48 -17.61 -3.98
CA PRO A 394 -10.59 -16.99 -3.29
C PRO A 394 -10.65 -15.49 -3.58
N VAL A 395 -11.87 -14.95 -3.56
CA VAL A 395 -12.10 -13.49 -3.62
C VAL A 395 -12.91 -13.05 -2.40
N PHE A 396 -12.33 -12.16 -1.61
CA PHE A 396 -13.03 -11.41 -0.58
C PHE A 396 -13.09 -9.96 -1.04
N ARG A 397 -14.28 -9.42 -1.31
CA ARG A 397 -14.42 -8.06 -1.83
C ARG A 397 -15.60 -7.33 -1.24
N ASP A 398 -15.45 -6.03 -0.99
CA ASP A 398 -16.56 -5.17 -0.58
C ASP A 398 -17.28 -5.71 0.67
N LEU A 399 -16.49 -6.02 1.70
CA LEU A 399 -16.99 -6.53 2.97
C LEU A 399 -16.81 -5.51 4.10
N VAL A 400 -17.68 -5.59 5.10
CA VAL A 400 -17.52 -4.88 6.38
C VAL A 400 -17.50 -5.91 7.50
N ILE A 401 -16.42 -5.98 8.28
CA ILE A 401 -16.27 -6.94 9.38
C ILE A 401 -16.12 -6.15 10.69
N VAL A 402 -16.98 -6.43 11.67
CA VAL A 402 -16.99 -5.66 12.92
C VAL A 402 -17.10 -6.52 14.17
N ASN A 403 -16.46 -6.07 15.25
CA ASN A 403 -16.64 -6.55 16.61
C ASN A 403 -16.31 -8.05 16.82
N THR A 404 -15.34 -8.58 16.08
CA THR A 404 -14.90 -9.97 16.27
C THR A 404 -14.14 -10.12 17.59
N ILE A 405 -14.31 -11.26 18.25
CA ILE A 405 -13.53 -11.59 19.47
C ILE A 405 -12.10 -11.90 19.10
N GLY A 406 -11.92 -12.70 18.04
CA GLY A 406 -10.63 -12.99 17.41
C GLY A 406 -10.38 -12.11 16.18
N THR A 407 -9.55 -12.60 15.26
CA THR A 407 -9.23 -11.91 14.00
C THR A 407 -10.49 -11.67 13.15
N GLY A 408 -10.58 -10.54 12.46
CA GLY A 408 -11.69 -10.24 11.55
C GLY A 408 -11.75 -11.24 10.38
N LEU A 409 -10.82 -11.07 9.44
CA LEU A 409 -10.56 -12.02 8.36
C LEU A 409 -9.29 -12.80 8.71
N GLY A 410 -9.45 -14.01 9.24
CA GLY A 410 -8.36 -14.87 9.68
C GLY A 410 -8.27 -16.14 8.84
N CYS A 411 -8.09 -15.97 7.54
CA CYS A 411 -8.00 -17.05 6.56
C CYS A 411 -6.53 -17.36 6.28
N ASP A 412 -6.15 -18.63 6.28
CA ASP A 412 -4.74 -19.04 6.13
C ASP A 412 -4.56 -19.95 4.91
N PHE A 413 -3.33 -20.01 4.40
CA PHE A 413 -2.93 -20.83 3.25
C PHE A 413 -3.70 -20.45 1.99
N LEU A 414 -3.53 -19.21 1.57
CA LEU A 414 -4.23 -18.62 0.43
C LEU A 414 -3.34 -18.65 -0.82
N ILE A 415 -3.83 -19.21 -1.92
CA ILE A 415 -3.11 -19.26 -3.20
C ILE A 415 -3.92 -18.48 -4.24
N ASP A 416 -3.23 -17.60 -4.97
CA ASP A 416 -3.81 -16.74 -6.02
C ASP A 416 -5.01 -15.93 -5.50
N ALA A 417 -4.91 -15.46 -4.26
CA ALA A 417 -6.02 -14.87 -3.52
C ALA A 417 -6.11 -13.35 -3.69
N THR A 418 -7.35 -12.86 -3.70
CA THR A 418 -7.67 -11.43 -3.69
C THR A 418 -8.49 -11.06 -2.46
N VAL A 419 -7.99 -10.11 -1.68
CA VAL A 419 -8.67 -9.49 -0.54
C VAL A 419 -8.73 -7.99 -0.83
N ASP A 420 -9.91 -7.46 -1.14
CA ASP A 420 -10.00 -6.12 -1.72
C ASP A 420 -11.17 -5.29 -1.15
N SER A 421 -10.94 -4.00 -0.90
CA SER A 421 -12.00 -3.05 -0.53
C SER A 421 -12.78 -3.47 0.73
N ILE A 422 -12.08 -4.05 1.72
CA ILE A 422 -12.66 -4.52 2.98
C ILE A 422 -12.44 -3.48 4.08
N VAL A 423 -13.48 -3.27 4.88
CA VAL A 423 -13.39 -2.52 6.14
C VAL A 423 -13.41 -3.49 7.31
N VAL A 424 -12.40 -3.42 8.19
CA VAL A 424 -12.41 -4.17 9.46
C VAL A 424 -12.28 -3.21 10.63
N ARG A 425 -13.20 -3.33 11.60
CA ARG A 425 -13.21 -2.48 12.80
C ARG A 425 -13.35 -3.29 14.06
N ASN A 426 -12.58 -2.94 15.09
CA ASN A 426 -12.76 -3.48 16.44
C ASN A 426 -12.68 -5.02 16.44
N ALA A 427 -11.80 -5.58 15.62
CA ALA A 427 -11.45 -6.99 15.68
C ALA A 427 -10.52 -7.23 16.87
N GLY A 428 -10.59 -8.41 17.48
CA GLY A 428 -9.83 -8.64 18.71
C GLY A 428 -10.35 -7.82 19.89
N ARG A 429 -11.65 -7.50 19.96
CA ARG A 429 -12.19 -6.50 20.91
C ARG A 429 -11.98 -6.81 22.41
N ASN A 430 -11.66 -8.06 22.74
CA ASN A 430 -11.36 -8.50 24.11
C ASN A 430 -9.85 -8.59 24.38
N THR A 431 -9.00 -8.22 23.43
CA THR A 431 -7.56 -8.46 23.47
C THR A 431 -6.90 -7.70 24.61
N ARG A 432 -5.91 -8.37 25.21
CA ARG A 432 -4.94 -7.77 26.11
C ARG A 432 -3.60 -7.71 25.38
N THR A 433 -2.79 -6.70 25.70
CA THR A 433 -1.46 -6.48 25.12
C THR A 433 -0.63 -7.78 25.08
N GLY A 434 -0.11 -8.14 23.90
CA GLY A 434 0.78 -9.31 23.72
C GLY A 434 0.10 -10.65 23.41
N TYR A 435 -1.23 -10.70 23.28
CA TYR A 435 -1.95 -11.91 22.86
C TYR A 435 -1.84 -12.14 21.33
N GLY A 436 -1.51 -13.37 20.90
CA GLY A 436 -1.40 -13.72 19.47
C GLY A 436 -2.76 -13.73 18.76
N GLY A 437 -2.77 -13.55 17.42
CA GLY A 437 -4.01 -13.45 16.63
C GLY A 437 -4.66 -12.06 16.72
N ASN A 438 -5.99 -12.00 16.74
CA ASN A 438 -6.79 -10.82 17.10
C ASN A 438 -6.56 -9.55 16.25
N SER A 439 -6.20 -9.76 14.99
CA SER A 439 -5.92 -8.68 14.05
C SER A 439 -7.14 -8.35 13.19
N GLY A 440 -7.11 -7.26 12.42
CA GLY A 440 -8.18 -7.01 11.46
C GLY A 440 -8.17 -8.05 10.34
N ILE A 441 -7.07 -8.10 9.60
CA ILE A 441 -6.79 -9.09 8.55
C ILE A 441 -5.50 -9.82 8.92
N GLY A 442 -5.58 -11.13 9.13
CA GLY A 442 -4.43 -11.96 9.46
C GLY A 442 -4.37 -13.17 8.57
N ILE A 443 -3.28 -13.33 7.82
CA ILE A 443 -3.11 -14.44 6.89
C ILE A 443 -1.92 -15.28 7.32
N GLY A 444 -2.22 -16.50 7.78
CA GLY A 444 -1.24 -17.55 7.96
C GLY A 444 -0.75 -18.09 6.62
N THR A 445 0.55 -18.34 6.54
CA THR A 445 1.25 -18.84 5.37
C THR A 445 2.01 -20.11 5.71
N ALA A 446 2.66 -20.69 4.69
CA ALA A 446 3.54 -21.85 4.74
C ALA A 446 2.86 -23.23 4.57
N ALA A 447 1.66 -23.31 3.99
CA ALA A 447 1.22 -24.60 3.42
C ALA A 447 2.01 -24.93 2.14
N ARG A 448 2.52 -23.90 1.44
CA ARG A 448 3.43 -24.04 0.29
C ARG A 448 4.51 -22.97 0.26
N SER A 449 5.58 -23.19 -0.50
CA SER A 449 6.63 -22.19 -0.74
C SER A 449 6.17 -20.95 -1.52
N LYS A 450 5.02 -21.05 -2.22
CA LYS A 450 4.43 -19.97 -3.00
C LYS A 450 2.94 -19.88 -2.67
N GLU A 451 2.54 -18.76 -2.11
CA GLU A 451 1.17 -18.46 -1.72
C GLU A 451 0.86 -17.02 -2.18
N PRO A 452 0.69 -16.81 -3.51
CA PRO A 452 0.46 -15.47 -4.03
C PRO A 452 -0.83 -14.88 -3.48
N LEU A 453 -0.73 -13.67 -2.92
CA LEU A 453 -1.82 -12.98 -2.25
C LEU A 453 -1.73 -11.49 -2.58
N VAL A 454 -2.87 -10.90 -2.93
CA VAL A 454 -3.04 -9.44 -2.98
C VAL A 454 -4.08 -9.01 -1.96
N VAL A 455 -3.66 -8.16 -1.02
CA VAL A 455 -4.55 -7.43 -0.12
C VAL A 455 -4.54 -5.95 -0.53
N SER A 456 -5.66 -5.42 -1.00
CA SER A 456 -5.72 -4.06 -1.56
C SER A 456 -6.88 -3.23 -1.05
N ASN A 457 -6.69 -1.91 -0.97
CA ASN A 457 -7.75 -0.94 -0.70
C ASN A 457 -8.54 -1.20 0.60
N CYS A 458 -7.90 -1.84 1.58
CA CYS A 458 -8.54 -2.19 2.85
C CYS A 458 -8.34 -1.09 3.90
N PHE A 459 -9.37 -0.86 4.72
CA PHE A 459 -9.36 0.11 5.81
C PHE A 459 -9.56 -0.63 7.14
N VAL A 460 -8.53 -0.69 7.97
CA VAL A 460 -8.51 -1.51 9.19
C VAL A 460 -8.17 -0.69 10.41
N TYR A 461 -9.06 -0.66 11.41
CA TYR A 461 -8.86 0.21 12.55
C TYR A 461 -9.44 -0.31 13.87
N ASP A 462 -8.93 0.25 14.96
CA ASP A 462 -9.28 -0.07 16.34
C ASP A 462 -9.16 -1.57 16.68
N CYS A 463 -8.25 -2.31 16.02
CA CYS A 463 -8.06 -3.73 16.25
C CYS A 463 -7.06 -4.02 17.37
N GLY A 464 -7.32 -5.08 18.13
CA GLY A 464 -6.57 -5.44 19.34
C GLY A 464 -5.11 -5.87 19.13
N ASN A 465 -4.73 -6.19 17.89
CA ASN A 465 -3.35 -6.53 17.53
C ASN A 465 -2.90 -5.80 16.23
N TYR A 466 -2.62 -6.50 15.13
CA TYR A 466 -2.28 -5.85 13.86
C TYR A 466 -3.54 -5.34 13.15
N GLY A 467 -3.38 -4.31 12.34
CA GLY A 467 -4.34 -4.02 11.28
C GLY A 467 -4.31 -5.14 10.24
N ILE A 468 -3.19 -5.25 9.50
CA ILE A 468 -2.99 -6.29 8.49
C ILE A 468 -1.64 -6.96 8.72
N PHE A 469 -1.61 -8.30 8.75
CA PHE A 469 -0.34 -9.02 8.83
C PHE A 469 -0.34 -10.35 8.09
N VAL A 470 0.87 -10.79 7.76
CA VAL A 470 1.17 -12.15 7.30
C VAL A 470 2.06 -12.84 8.33
N GLU A 471 1.86 -14.14 8.55
CA GLU A 471 2.74 -14.93 9.41
C GLU A 471 3.00 -16.32 8.85
N THR A 472 4.17 -16.88 9.12
CA THR A 472 4.38 -18.33 8.95
C THR A 472 3.65 -19.04 10.10
N GLN A 473 2.72 -19.93 9.79
CA GLN A 473 2.06 -20.72 10.84
C GLN A 473 3.09 -21.62 11.53
N ASN A 474 3.17 -21.51 12.87
CA ASN A 474 4.21 -22.12 13.69
C ASN A 474 4.17 -23.66 13.61
N ASN A 475 5.02 -24.21 12.74
CA ASN A 475 5.40 -25.61 12.75
C ASN A 475 6.93 -25.68 12.61
N PRO A 476 7.65 -26.20 13.63
CA PRO A 476 9.11 -26.31 13.59
C PRO A 476 9.62 -27.17 12.43
N ASP A 477 8.79 -28.05 11.88
CA ASP A 477 9.10 -28.93 10.75
C ASP A 477 8.67 -28.34 9.40
N ASN A 478 8.12 -27.13 9.36
CA ASN A 478 7.64 -26.53 8.11
C ASN A 478 8.80 -25.84 7.36
N PRO A 479 9.27 -26.42 6.22
CA PRO A 479 10.39 -25.88 5.48
C PRO A 479 10.02 -24.62 4.70
N TYR A 480 8.72 -24.31 4.57
CA TYR A 480 8.25 -23.25 3.70
C TYR A 480 8.31 -21.88 4.39
N ARG A 481 8.74 -20.91 3.60
CA ARG A 481 8.64 -19.48 3.88
C ARG A 481 8.01 -18.85 2.65
N SER A 482 6.69 -18.73 2.68
CA SER A 482 5.92 -18.43 1.48
C SER A 482 6.22 -17.03 0.97
N ALA A 483 6.43 -16.92 -0.35
CA ALA A 483 6.69 -15.67 -1.03
C ALA A 483 5.44 -15.15 -1.77
N TYR A 484 5.52 -13.89 -2.20
CA TYR A 484 4.59 -13.21 -3.12
C TYR A 484 3.32 -12.63 -2.50
N ALA A 485 3.33 -12.34 -1.20
CA ALA A 485 2.32 -11.47 -0.62
C ALA A 485 2.55 -10.01 -1.03
N LYS A 486 1.48 -9.35 -1.48
CA LYS A 486 1.45 -7.92 -1.79
C LYS A 486 0.31 -7.26 -1.03
N ILE A 487 0.62 -6.21 -0.28
CA ILE A 487 -0.36 -5.40 0.43
C ILE A 487 -0.24 -3.99 -0.14
N VAL A 488 -1.33 -3.50 -0.74
CA VAL A 488 -1.31 -2.34 -1.63
C VAL A 488 -2.41 -1.35 -1.26
N ASN A 489 -2.07 -0.07 -1.10
CA ASN A 489 -3.05 0.99 -0.86
C ASN A 489 -3.99 0.69 0.32
N CYS A 490 -3.44 0.10 1.39
CA CYS A 490 -4.19 -0.23 2.60
C CYS A 490 -3.90 0.78 3.70
N HIS A 491 -4.88 0.97 4.58
CA HIS A 491 -4.78 1.90 5.71
C HIS A 491 -5.02 1.16 7.03
N ALA A 492 -4.09 1.32 7.97
CA ALA A 492 -4.13 0.72 9.30
C ALA A 492 -4.00 1.81 10.38
N GLU A 493 -5.07 2.00 11.16
CA GLU A 493 -5.18 3.12 12.10
C GLU A 493 -5.65 2.73 13.50
N ARG A 494 -5.04 3.31 14.54
CA ARG A 494 -5.40 3.06 15.96
C ARG A 494 -5.47 1.58 16.36
N ASN A 495 -4.77 0.72 15.63
CA ASN A 495 -4.59 -0.66 16.05
C ASN A 495 -3.48 -0.72 17.10
N TYR A 496 -3.28 -1.88 17.73
CA TYR A 496 -2.08 -2.04 18.57
C TYR A 496 -0.81 -1.92 17.73
N ARG A 497 -0.81 -2.48 16.51
CA ARG A 497 0.22 -2.36 15.46
C ARG A 497 -0.43 -2.16 14.09
N GLY A 498 0.20 -1.41 13.19
CA GLY A 498 -0.33 -1.19 11.84
C GLY A 498 -0.23 -2.43 10.95
N PHE A 499 0.96 -2.65 10.39
CA PHE A 499 1.27 -3.74 9.48
C PHE A 499 2.34 -4.69 10.04
N GLY A 500 2.31 -5.97 9.65
CA GLY A 500 3.29 -6.94 10.13
C GLY A 500 3.65 -8.05 9.16
N ASN A 501 4.92 -8.46 9.19
CA ASN A 501 5.38 -9.74 8.67
C ASN A 501 6.06 -10.51 9.80
N LYS A 502 5.44 -11.63 10.21
CA LYS A 502 5.91 -12.52 11.29
C LYS A 502 6.43 -13.83 10.70
N GLY A 503 7.57 -13.74 10.05
CA GLY A 503 8.29 -14.92 9.56
C GLY A 503 7.88 -15.43 8.18
N SER A 504 6.98 -14.76 7.45
CA SER A 504 6.71 -15.09 6.05
C SER A 504 7.88 -14.66 5.16
N GLY A 505 7.95 -15.20 3.95
CA GLY A 505 8.94 -14.79 2.95
C GLY A 505 8.68 -13.38 2.40
N PRO A 506 9.28 -13.05 1.23
CA PRO A 506 9.26 -11.71 0.67
C PRO A 506 7.84 -11.15 0.51
N THR A 507 7.53 -10.12 1.31
CA THR A 507 6.25 -9.40 1.29
C THR A 507 6.47 -7.96 0.84
N GLN A 508 5.57 -7.44 0.01
CA GLN A 508 5.62 -6.07 -0.48
C GLN A 508 4.49 -5.24 0.12
N TRP A 509 4.84 -4.14 0.76
CA TRP A 509 3.93 -3.10 1.22
C TRP A 509 4.07 -1.90 0.29
N ILE A 510 2.99 -1.50 -0.38
CA ILE A 510 3.02 -0.50 -1.46
C ILE A 510 1.95 0.55 -1.23
N GLY A 511 2.33 1.82 -1.04
CA GLY A 511 1.36 2.90 -0.87
C GLY A 511 0.48 2.75 0.38
N CYS A 512 0.97 2.08 1.41
CA CYS A 512 0.19 1.80 2.62
C CYS A 512 0.40 2.87 3.68
N THR A 513 -0.64 3.14 4.46
CA THR A 513 -0.66 4.18 5.51
C THR A 513 -0.89 3.54 6.88
N ALA A 514 0.06 3.72 7.80
CA ALA A 514 -0.01 3.25 9.19
C ALA A 514 0.04 4.43 10.16
N VAL A 515 -1.09 4.76 10.78
CA VAL A 515 -1.24 6.00 11.56
C VAL A 515 -1.80 5.75 12.96
N GLU A 516 -1.26 6.44 13.95
CA GLU A 516 -1.81 6.43 15.34
C GLU A 516 -1.93 5.04 15.97
N ASN A 517 -1.16 4.05 15.47
CA ASN A 517 -1.13 2.74 16.11
C ASN A 517 -0.40 2.84 17.45
N THR A 518 -0.79 2.02 18.43
CA THR A 518 -0.29 2.11 19.81
C THR A 518 1.23 1.91 19.88
N THR A 519 1.78 1.06 19.02
CA THR A 519 3.21 0.75 18.99
C THR A 519 3.82 1.03 17.63
N TYR A 520 3.78 0.06 16.72
CA TYR A 520 4.50 0.12 15.45
C TYR A 520 3.60 0.50 14.29
N GLY A 521 4.11 1.28 13.34
CA GLY A 521 3.49 1.43 12.02
C GLY A 521 3.65 0.15 11.19
N PHE A 522 4.90 -0.29 11.03
CA PHE A 522 5.27 -1.57 10.38
C PHE A 522 6.22 -2.34 11.30
N GLU A 523 5.97 -3.64 11.50
CA GLU A 523 6.83 -4.51 12.30
C GLU A 523 7.17 -5.79 11.52
N LEU A 524 8.44 -5.91 11.11
CA LEU A 524 8.96 -7.04 10.33
C LEU A 524 9.92 -7.84 11.20
N LEU A 525 9.58 -9.09 11.53
CA LEU A 525 10.32 -9.89 12.52
C LEU A 525 10.14 -11.41 12.32
N GLN A 526 10.59 -12.19 13.30
CA GLN A 526 10.30 -13.64 13.42
C GLN A 526 10.75 -14.51 12.24
N GLY A 527 11.84 -14.12 11.60
CA GLY A 527 12.47 -14.86 10.49
C GLY A 527 12.03 -14.37 9.13
N ALA A 528 11.33 -13.23 9.06
CA ALA A 528 11.00 -12.56 7.81
C ALA A 528 12.27 -12.20 7.03
N TYR A 529 12.14 -12.12 5.70
CA TYR A 529 13.22 -11.76 4.79
C TYR A 529 12.69 -11.25 3.44
N GLY A 530 13.50 -10.43 2.76
CA GLY A 530 13.24 -9.99 1.40
C GLY A 530 12.07 -9.02 1.26
N ASP A 531 11.65 -8.38 2.36
CA ASP A 531 10.52 -7.47 2.34
C ASP A 531 10.84 -6.17 1.61
N LYS A 532 9.78 -5.56 1.08
CA LYS A 532 9.83 -4.23 0.47
C LYS A 532 8.76 -3.34 1.08
N VAL A 533 9.14 -2.13 1.49
CA VAL A 533 8.24 -1.08 1.94
C VAL A 533 8.40 0.10 0.99
N LEU A 534 7.40 0.36 0.16
CA LEU A 534 7.51 1.23 -1.03
C LEU A 534 6.41 2.29 -1.00
N GLY A 535 6.78 3.57 -0.99
CA GLY A 535 5.79 4.66 -1.06
C GLY A 535 4.84 4.71 0.14
N CYS A 536 5.24 4.17 1.29
CA CYS A 536 4.37 4.05 2.47
C CYS A 536 4.47 5.27 3.39
N VAL A 537 3.49 5.38 4.30
CA VAL A 537 3.48 6.39 5.37
C VAL A 537 3.34 5.69 6.72
N ALA A 538 4.24 5.96 7.66
CA ALA A 538 4.17 5.52 9.05
C ALA A 538 4.22 6.75 9.97
N SER A 539 3.06 7.22 10.44
CA SER A 539 3.02 8.48 11.19
C SER A 539 2.28 8.41 12.53
N ARG A 540 2.75 9.18 13.51
CA ARG A 540 2.11 9.30 14.83
C ARG A 540 1.90 7.98 15.57
N ASN A 541 2.67 6.94 15.24
CA ASN A 541 2.59 5.68 15.95
C ASN A 541 3.28 5.84 17.32
N GLY A 542 2.74 5.21 18.36
CA GLY A 542 3.18 5.42 19.74
C GLY A 542 4.61 4.96 20.04
N TYR A 543 5.20 4.14 19.17
CA TYR A 543 6.58 3.66 19.25
C TYR A 543 7.35 3.93 17.94
N THR A 544 7.82 2.92 17.22
CA THR A 544 8.63 3.11 15.99
C THR A 544 7.75 3.13 14.74
N GLY A 545 8.05 4.00 13.77
CA GLY A 545 7.36 4.02 12.48
C GLY A 545 7.52 2.70 11.73
N ILE A 546 8.75 2.34 11.37
CA ILE A 546 9.10 1.07 10.71
C ILE A 546 10.17 0.34 11.51
N ALA A 547 9.88 -0.87 11.99
CA ALA A 547 10.80 -1.70 12.74
C ALA A 547 11.11 -3.01 12.01
N VAL A 548 12.39 -3.27 11.79
CA VAL A 548 12.92 -4.54 11.29
C VAL A 548 13.75 -5.15 12.41
N SER A 549 13.29 -6.27 12.95
CA SER A 549 13.77 -6.79 14.24
C SER A 549 14.23 -8.24 14.16
N ALA A 550 15.23 -8.60 14.96
CA ALA A 550 15.69 -9.98 15.05
C ALA A 550 14.59 -10.97 15.50
N PRO A 551 14.62 -12.22 15.01
CA PRO A 551 15.45 -12.67 13.90
C PRO A 551 14.89 -12.10 12.58
N TYR A 552 15.69 -11.37 11.81
CA TYR A 552 15.40 -11.01 10.43
C TYR A 552 16.59 -11.48 9.60
N THR A 553 16.37 -11.97 8.40
CA THR A 553 17.45 -12.50 7.55
C THR A 553 17.38 -11.93 6.15
N GLY A 554 18.48 -12.04 5.40
CA GLY A 554 18.49 -11.67 3.98
C GLY A 554 18.41 -10.16 3.73
N ASP A 555 17.61 -9.79 2.74
CA ASP A 555 17.57 -8.46 2.13
C ASP A 555 16.33 -7.69 2.57
N ILE A 556 16.41 -6.36 2.57
CA ILE A 556 15.24 -5.49 2.77
C ILE A 556 15.42 -4.17 2.02
N MET A 557 14.33 -3.69 1.44
CA MET A 557 14.25 -2.41 0.75
C MET A 557 13.15 -1.54 1.35
N ILE A 558 13.51 -0.33 1.75
CA ILE A 558 12.57 0.72 2.14
C ILE A 558 12.81 1.89 1.19
N ASP A 559 11.81 2.22 0.37
CA ASP A 559 11.95 3.21 -0.70
C ASP A 559 10.80 4.21 -0.69
N ALA A 560 11.11 5.48 -0.97
CA ALA A 560 10.15 6.58 -1.08
C ALA A 560 9.12 6.63 0.07
N THR A 561 9.55 6.31 1.28
CA THR A 561 8.66 6.08 2.43
C THR A 561 8.85 7.14 3.51
N GLU A 562 7.75 7.57 4.11
CA GLU A 562 7.74 8.56 5.19
C GLU A 562 7.54 7.89 6.54
N ALA A 563 8.38 8.23 7.53
CA ALA A 563 8.20 7.79 8.91
C ALA A 563 8.36 8.95 9.89
N ASN A 564 7.23 9.60 10.23
CA ASN A 564 7.21 10.92 10.86
C ASN A 564 6.39 10.95 12.16
N GLU A 565 6.81 11.75 13.14
CA GLU A 565 6.07 11.99 14.39
C GLU A 565 5.82 10.73 15.23
N ASN A 566 6.62 9.69 15.06
CA ASN A 566 6.50 8.46 15.84
C ASN A 566 7.15 8.61 17.22
N GLY A 567 6.68 7.83 18.21
CA GLY A 567 7.10 7.94 19.60
C GLY A 567 8.58 7.63 19.86
N ASN A 568 9.20 6.80 19.03
CA ASN A 568 10.62 6.42 19.07
C ASN A 568 11.29 6.76 17.74
N TYR A 569 11.85 5.77 17.03
CA TYR A 569 12.55 6.00 15.77
C TYR A 569 11.55 6.21 14.63
N GLY A 570 11.96 6.95 13.60
CA GLY A 570 11.26 6.89 12.31
C GLY A 570 11.38 5.48 11.74
N MET A 571 12.62 5.04 11.53
CA MET A 571 12.95 3.70 11.04
C MET A 571 14.04 3.07 11.91
N LEU A 572 13.82 1.85 12.37
CA LEU A 572 14.80 1.06 13.12
C LEU A 572 15.03 -0.29 12.44
N ILE A 573 16.25 -0.53 11.98
CA ILE A 573 16.67 -1.78 11.36
C ILE A 573 17.69 -2.46 12.28
N ASN A 574 17.21 -3.30 13.20
CA ASN A 574 17.98 -3.74 14.36
C ASN A 574 17.90 -5.25 14.61
N LEU A 575 19.03 -5.94 14.49
CA LEU A 575 19.15 -7.35 14.87
C LEU A 575 19.53 -7.57 16.35
N GLY A 576 19.68 -6.50 17.13
CA GLY A 576 20.13 -6.55 18.51
C GLY A 576 21.48 -7.26 18.63
N GLY A 577 21.60 -8.16 19.62
CA GLY A 577 22.78 -9.00 19.83
C GLY A 577 22.82 -10.28 18.99
N SER A 578 22.00 -10.40 17.94
CA SER A 578 22.01 -11.59 17.08
C SER A 578 23.35 -11.75 16.35
N THR A 579 23.80 -13.01 16.19
CA THR A 579 24.93 -13.36 15.32
C THR A 579 24.55 -13.43 13.84
N ASN A 580 23.25 -13.40 13.53
CA ASN A 580 22.78 -13.35 12.15
C ASN A 580 23.14 -12.00 11.51
N ARG A 581 23.39 -12.03 10.20
CA ARG A 581 23.74 -10.84 9.42
C ARG A 581 22.68 -10.59 8.36
N MET A 582 22.18 -9.35 8.29
CA MET A 582 21.44 -8.90 7.11
C MET A 582 22.41 -8.68 5.96
N LYS A 583 21.98 -8.99 4.73
CA LYS A 583 22.86 -8.97 3.56
C LYS A 583 22.77 -7.63 2.85
N ASN A 584 21.66 -7.36 2.15
CA ASN A 584 21.46 -6.11 1.42
C ASN A 584 20.33 -5.30 2.04
N VAL A 585 20.68 -4.24 2.75
CA VAL A 585 19.74 -3.29 3.35
C VAL A 585 19.79 -1.98 2.57
N ALA A 586 18.68 -1.58 1.98
CA ALA A 586 18.55 -0.33 1.24
C ALA A 586 17.45 0.53 1.83
N VAL A 587 17.77 1.78 2.17
CA VAL A 587 16.82 2.84 2.57
C VAL A 587 17.01 4.01 1.63
N THR A 588 16.07 4.25 0.73
CA THR A 588 16.24 5.19 -0.39
C THR A 588 15.08 6.17 -0.53
N GLY A 589 15.36 7.44 -0.77
CA GLY A 589 14.32 8.46 -1.01
C GLY A 589 13.35 8.65 0.17
N CYS A 590 13.72 8.22 1.38
CA CYS A 590 12.83 8.22 2.54
C CYS A 590 12.90 9.53 3.31
N GLU A 591 11.83 9.85 4.03
CA GLU A 591 11.78 10.99 4.95
C GLU A 591 11.49 10.53 6.38
N THR A 592 12.24 11.08 7.34
CA THR A 592 12.00 10.88 8.77
C THR A 592 12.08 12.20 9.52
N ALA A 593 10.97 12.58 10.14
CA ALA A 593 10.85 13.89 10.76
C ALA A 593 10.13 13.84 12.10
N ARG A 594 10.56 14.68 13.05
CA ARG A 594 9.85 14.92 14.31
C ARG A 594 9.59 13.66 15.15
N ASN A 595 10.42 12.62 14.96
CA ASN A 595 10.29 11.40 15.74
C ASN A 595 10.86 11.60 17.15
N GLY A 596 10.40 10.78 18.10
CA GLY A 596 10.83 10.86 19.48
C GLY A 596 12.32 10.56 19.66
N TRP A 597 12.87 9.64 18.88
CA TRP A 597 14.29 9.28 18.81
C TRP A 597 14.81 9.53 17.39
N SER A 598 15.97 8.97 17.02
CA SER A 598 16.63 9.22 15.74
C SER A 598 15.74 8.92 14.52
N GLY A 599 16.04 9.57 13.39
CA GLY A 599 15.30 9.38 12.14
C GLY A 599 15.43 7.96 11.60
N ILE A 600 16.59 7.62 11.05
CA ILE A 600 16.93 6.27 10.59
C ILE A 600 18.02 5.70 11.49
N ALA A 601 17.77 4.54 12.09
CA ALA A 601 18.71 3.87 12.96
C ALA A 601 18.95 2.42 12.53
N THR A 602 20.18 1.95 12.65
CA THR A 602 20.54 0.53 12.52
C THR A 602 21.15 -0.02 13.81
N GLY A 603 21.02 -1.34 13.98
CA GLY A 603 21.62 -2.09 15.08
C GLY A 603 21.96 -3.52 14.65
N GLY A 604 23.10 -4.03 15.09
CA GLY A 604 23.61 -5.35 14.69
C GLY A 604 24.22 -5.40 13.27
N PRO A 605 24.83 -6.53 12.89
CA PRO A 605 25.69 -6.61 11.71
C PRO A 605 24.92 -6.66 10.40
N ILE A 606 25.37 -5.84 9.45
CA ILE A 606 24.83 -5.74 8.08
C ILE A 606 26.01 -5.81 7.11
N SER A 607 25.93 -6.66 6.09
CA SER A 607 27.03 -6.79 5.12
C SER A 607 27.06 -5.66 4.10
N ASN A 608 25.91 -5.23 3.59
CA ASN A 608 25.82 -4.12 2.65
C ASN A 608 24.64 -3.21 3.02
N LEU A 609 24.96 -2.05 3.59
CA LEU A 609 23.99 -1.03 3.99
C LEU A 609 24.10 0.16 3.05
N THR A 610 22.98 0.53 2.42
CA THR A 610 22.84 1.76 1.64
C THR A 610 21.74 2.63 2.23
N VAL A 611 22.08 3.89 2.53
CA VAL A 611 21.10 4.94 2.81
C VAL A 611 21.34 6.08 1.83
N ALA A 612 20.39 6.35 0.94
CA ALA A 612 20.60 7.30 -0.14
C ALA A 612 19.40 8.20 -0.41
N ASN A 613 19.66 9.48 -0.70
CA ASN A 613 18.66 10.48 -1.04
C ASN A 613 17.56 10.64 0.02
N CYS A 614 17.87 10.33 1.29
CA CYS A 614 16.92 10.42 2.39
C CYS A 614 16.97 11.81 3.06
N ARG A 615 15.86 12.21 3.68
CA ARG A 615 15.76 13.38 4.54
C ARG A 615 15.53 12.96 5.99
N ALA A 616 16.33 13.47 6.92
CA ALA A 616 16.11 13.22 8.35
C ALA A 616 16.24 14.51 9.16
N PHE A 617 15.14 15.01 9.73
CA PHE A 617 15.16 16.31 10.40
C PHE A 617 14.33 16.43 11.66
N SER A 618 14.83 17.25 12.59
CA SER A 618 14.17 17.55 13.87
C SER A 618 13.71 16.29 14.62
N ASN A 619 14.52 15.24 14.62
CA ASN A 619 14.25 14.01 15.36
C ASN A 619 14.90 14.06 16.76
N GLY A 620 14.40 13.26 17.70
CA GLY A 620 14.96 13.19 19.06
C GLY A 620 14.12 13.88 20.15
N HIS A 621 12.85 14.20 19.87
CA HIS A 621 11.94 14.92 20.78
C HIS A 621 11.70 14.27 22.15
N LYS A 622 11.83 12.95 22.26
CA LYS A 622 11.58 12.14 23.46
C LYS A 622 12.82 11.36 23.91
N ALA A 623 13.97 11.60 23.29
CA ALA A 623 15.21 10.90 23.61
C ALA A 623 15.75 11.34 24.98
N THR A 624 15.92 10.39 25.89
CA THR A 624 16.46 10.64 27.24
C THR A 624 17.98 10.54 27.30
N ILE A 625 18.61 9.96 26.27
CA ILE A 625 20.06 9.86 26.13
C ILE A 625 20.50 10.47 24.82
N SER A 626 21.71 11.04 24.80
CA SER A 626 22.24 11.69 23.62
C SER A 626 22.24 10.74 22.43
N ALA A 627 22.63 9.46 22.59
CA ALA A 627 22.72 8.43 21.54
C ALA A 627 21.50 8.29 20.63
N HIS A 628 20.31 8.72 21.05
CA HIS A 628 19.06 8.59 20.29
C HIS A 628 18.63 9.91 19.62
N ARG A 629 19.51 10.91 19.54
CA ARG A 629 19.26 12.24 18.94
C ARG A 629 20.07 12.44 17.65
N ARG A 630 19.87 11.58 16.64
CA ARG A 630 20.56 11.68 15.35
C ARG A 630 19.58 11.75 14.18
N GLY A 631 20.00 12.38 13.08
CA GLY A 631 19.32 12.20 11.80
C GLY A 631 19.46 10.75 11.34
N LEU A 632 20.69 10.32 11.11
CA LEU A 632 21.05 8.94 10.77
C LEU A 632 21.99 8.36 11.84
N PHE A 633 21.61 7.23 12.43
CA PHE A 633 22.38 6.53 13.45
C PHE A 633 22.72 5.10 13.00
N LEU A 634 23.89 4.93 12.40
CA LEU A 634 24.30 3.64 11.83
C LEU A 634 25.25 2.91 12.77
N ASN A 635 24.73 1.96 13.53
CA ASN A 635 25.45 1.24 14.58
C ASN A 635 25.35 -0.28 14.40
N GLY A 636 26.42 -1.03 14.70
CA GLY A 636 26.36 -2.49 14.75
C GLY A 636 27.38 -3.26 13.91
N GLY A 637 28.54 -2.69 13.59
CA GLY A 637 29.60 -3.43 12.89
C GLY A 637 29.25 -3.87 11.46
N HIS A 638 28.93 -2.90 10.60
CA HIS A 638 28.59 -3.15 9.20
C HIS A 638 29.83 -3.38 8.31
N ASP A 639 29.78 -4.25 7.28
CA ASP A 639 30.95 -4.43 6.40
C ASP A 639 31.10 -3.24 5.44
N ILE A 640 30.03 -2.92 4.70
CA ILE A 640 30.01 -1.83 3.74
C ILE A 640 28.84 -0.91 4.05
N VAL A 641 29.14 0.38 4.22
CA VAL A 641 28.16 1.44 4.41
C VAL A 641 28.29 2.45 3.28
N THR A 642 27.19 2.69 2.56
CA THR A 642 27.08 3.71 1.52
C THR A 642 26.05 4.74 1.93
N LEU A 643 26.48 6.00 2.06
CA LEU A 643 25.67 7.16 2.42
C LEU A 643 25.77 8.19 1.30
N THR A 644 24.73 8.35 0.49
CA THR A 644 24.79 9.24 -0.68
C THR A 644 23.62 10.20 -0.75
N GLY A 645 23.87 11.50 -0.95
CA GLY A 645 22.80 12.46 -1.25
C GLY A 645 21.80 12.71 -0.10
N ASN A 646 22.12 12.30 1.13
CA ASN A 646 21.19 12.46 2.26
C ASN A 646 21.21 13.90 2.78
N THR A 647 20.06 14.41 3.19
CA THR A 647 19.93 15.73 3.82
C THR A 647 19.45 15.59 5.26
N VAL A 648 20.25 16.05 6.22
CA VAL A 648 19.94 15.97 7.66
C VAL A 648 20.02 17.33 8.32
N PHE A 649 18.99 17.77 9.04
CA PHE A 649 19.01 19.12 9.62
C PHE A 649 18.14 19.24 10.86
N ASP A 650 18.36 20.29 11.62
CA ASP A 650 17.45 20.70 12.67
C ASP A 650 17.43 22.22 12.73
N ASP A 651 16.38 22.78 12.13
CA ASP A 651 16.13 24.21 11.98
C ASP A 651 15.25 24.77 13.10
N GLN A 652 14.90 23.93 14.10
CA GLN A 652 14.22 24.36 15.30
C GLN A 652 15.11 25.30 16.14
N GLU A 653 14.48 26.30 16.78
CA GLU A 653 15.16 27.20 17.73
C GLU A 653 15.82 26.42 18.87
N THR A 654 15.09 25.45 19.42
CA THR A 654 15.62 24.45 20.34
C THR A 654 15.84 23.14 19.59
N LYS A 655 17.10 22.83 19.31
CA LYS A 655 17.48 21.60 18.60
C LYS A 655 17.17 20.36 19.44
N THR A 656 16.50 19.40 18.82
CA THR A 656 16.21 18.08 19.38
C THR A 656 17.10 16.98 18.78
N GLN A 657 17.68 17.25 17.61
CA GLN A 657 18.59 16.38 16.88
C GLN A 657 20.04 16.91 17.01
N ASP A 658 20.86 16.29 17.87
CA ASP A 658 22.19 16.80 18.20
C ASP A 658 23.24 16.57 17.10
N VAL A 659 23.11 15.47 16.36
CA VAL A 659 24.08 15.01 15.35
C VAL A 659 23.36 14.70 14.05
N GLY A 660 23.94 15.10 12.92
CA GLY A 660 23.40 14.82 11.59
C GLY A 660 23.51 13.34 11.25
N ILE A 661 24.71 12.88 10.90
CA ILE A 661 25.01 11.49 10.57
C ILE A 661 26.07 10.93 11.52
N GLN A 662 25.78 9.79 12.12
CA GLN A 662 26.75 9.02 12.90
C GLN A 662 26.88 7.61 12.33
N VAL A 663 28.13 7.19 12.08
CA VAL A 663 28.52 5.83 11.71
C VAL A 663 29.47 5.28 12.77
N ASP A 664 29.16 4.10 13.29
CA ASP A 664 29.98 3.36 14.25
C ASP A 664 31.40 3.05 13.73
N THR A 665 32.39 3.04 14.65
CA THR A 665 33.80 2.77 14.38
C THR A 665 34.07 1.31 13.97
N ALA A 666 33.17 0.39 14.30
CA ALA A 666 33.26 -1.01 13.91
C ALA A 666 32.95 -1.27 12.43
N ALA A 667 32.47 -0.28 11.67
CA ALA A 667 32.27 -0.45 10.23
C ALA A 667 33.60 -0.76 9.50
N ASN A 668 33.60 -1.62 8.48
CA ASN A 668 34.83 -2.00 7.76
C ASN A 668 35.17 -1.03 6.62
N ARG A 669 34.17 -0.61 5.84
CA ARG A 669 34.31 0.37 4.76
C ARG A 669 33.11 1.30 4.73
N VAL A 670 33.37 2.60 4.67
CA VAL A 670 32.33 3.63 4.61
C VAL A 670 32.57 4.51 3.38
N VAL A 671 31.51 4.77 2.61
CA VAL A 671 31.51 5.73 1.51
C VAL A 671 30.43 6.77 1.82
N MET A 672 30.84 8.03 1.95
CA MET A 672 29.96 9.17 2.20
C MET A 672 30.14 10.19 1.07
N SER A 673 29.13 10.34 0.22
CA SER A 673 29.19 11.25 -0.92
C SER A 673 27.97 12.16 -1.04
N GLY A 674 28.19 13.47 -1.23
CA GLY A 674 27.09 14.40 -1.54
C GLY A 674 26.04 14.58 -0.43
N ASN A 675 26.34 14.23 0.83
CA ASN A 675 25.41 14.43 1.94
C ASN A 675 25.44 15.90 2.40
N ASN A 676 24.32 16.39 2.91
CA ASN A 676 24.15 17.75 3.39
C ASN A 676 23.62 17.76 4.83
N ALA A 677 24.27 18.50 5.71
CA ALA A 677 23.94 18.60 7.13
C ALA A 677 23.90 20.07 7.61
N PRO A 678 23.04 20.92 7.02
CA PRO A 678 23.04 22.35 7.30
C PRO A 678 22.66 22.64 8.76
N GLY A 679 23.19 23.74 9.30
CA GLY A 679 22.93 24.16 10.68
C GLY A 679 23.68 23.37 11.76
N TYR A 680 24.38 22.29 11.40
CA TYR A 680 25.28 21.57 12.29
C TYR A 680 26.68 22.18 12.31
N SER A 681 27.33 22.14 13.48
CA SER A 681 28.77 22.34 13.56
C SER A 681 29.49 21.19 12.86
N LEU A 682 30.74 21.39 12.43
CA LEU A 682 31.54 20.34 11.78
C LEU A 682 31.64 19.06 12.62
N ALA A 683 31.76 19.17 13.94
CA ALA A 683 31.87 18.04 14.87
C ALA A 683 30.54 17.26 15.03
N ASN A 684 29.42 17.91 14.77
CA ASN A 684 28.08 17.33 14.94
C ASN A 684 27.42 16.98 13.60
N ALA A 685 27.91 17.51 12.48
CA ALA A 685 27.38 17.19 11.16
C ALA A 685 27.63 15.70 10.82
N TYR A 686 28.87 15.25 11.05
CA TYR A 686 29.33 13.92 10.66
C TYR A 686 30.26 13.31 11.71
N GLN A 687 29.92 12.13 12.22
CA GLN A 687 30.75 11.32 13.11
C GLN A 687 30.98 9.95 12.48
N TYR A 688 32.23 9.59 12.17
CA TYR A 688 32.55 8.39 11.40
C TYR A 688 34.00 7.91 11.63
N PRO A 689 34.34 6.64 11.35
CA PRO A 689 35.72 6.14 11.40
C PRO A 689 36.57 6.69 10.24
N ALA A 690 37.30 7.77 10.48
CA ALA A 690 38.03 8.51 9.44
C ALA A 690 38.98 7.66 8.59
N GLU A 691 39.66 6.67 9.17
CA GLU A 691 40.63 5.81 8.48
C GLU A 691 39.98 4.84 7.48
N LYS A 692 38.68 4.58 7.62
CA LYS A 692 37.91 3.62 6.83
C LYS A 692 36.89 4.28 5.90
N THR A 693 36.89 5.61 5.87
CA THR A 693 35.85 6.41 5.21
C THR A 693 36.39 7.13 3.98
N VAL A 694 35.77 6.89 2.83
CA VAL A 694 35.85 7.76 1.66
C VAL A 694 34.80 8.86 1.85
N PHE A 695 35.26 10.12 1.91
CA PHE A 695 34.42 11.27 2.24
C PHE A 695 34.54 12.34 1.16
N GLU A 696 33.50 12.48 0.34
CA GLU A 696 33.51 13.30 -0.88
C GLU A 696 32.28 14.21 -0.96
N ALA A 697 32.47 15.46 -1.37
CA ALA A 697 31.37 16.40 -1.66
C ALA A 697 30.29 16.56 -0.56
N ASN A 698 30.57 16.28 0.71
CA ASN A 698 29.61 16.47 1.81
C ASN A 698 29.70 17.90 2.38
N SER A 699 28.57 18.42 2.88
CA SER A 699 28.46 19.75 3.49
C SER A 699 27.79 19.67 4.86
N PRO A 700 28.22 20.43 5.90
CA PRO A 700 29.47 21.18 5.96
C PRO A 700 30.66 20.21 6.08
N SER A 701 31.80 20.56 5.48
CA SER A 701 33.02 19.76 5.62
C SER A 701 34.27 20.62 5.84
N SER A 702 35.13 20.18 6.78
CA SER A 702 36.49 20.68 6.91
C SER A 702 37.47 19.99 5.97
N ARG A 703 37.14 18.79 5.48
CA ARG A 703 37.98 17.93 4.65
C ARG A 703 37.27 17.60 3.34
N ILE A 704 37.78 18.13 2.24
CA ILE A 704 37.19 17.90 0.91
C ILE A 704 38.21 17.10 0.11
N ARG A 705 37.78 15.98 -0.48
CA ARG A 705 38.61 15.11 -1.31
C ARG A 705 37.97 14.92 -2.67
N GLY A 706 38.78 14.59 -3.67
CA GLY A 706 38.31 14.20 -4.98
C GLY A 706 39.45 13.66 -5.86
N THR A 707 39.10 13.36 -7.10
CA THR A 707 40.05 13.00 -8.15
C THR A 707 40.09 14.10 -9.22
N ALA A 708 41.19 14.19 -9.95
CA ALA A 708 41.36 15.09 -11.06
C ALA A 708 42.28 14.44 -12.10
N THR A 709 41.95 14.59 -13.38
CA THR A 709 42.68 13.92 -14.47
C THR A 709 43.39 14.94 -15.35
N PHE A 710 44.71 14.80 -15.49
CA PHE A 710 45.46 15.46 -16.55
C PHE A 710 45.30 14.68 -17.85
N THR A 711 44.71 15.30 -18.87
CA THR A 711 44.72 14.76 -20.22
C THR A 711 46.15 14.75 -20.80
N GLU A 712 46.40 13.87 -21.78
CA GLU A 712 47.69 13.81 -22.47
C GLU A 712 48.08 15.19 -23.03
N GLY A 713 49.33 15.63 -22.79
CA GLY A 713 49.79 16.97 -23.17
C GLY A 713 49.51 18.11 -22.18
N ALA A 714 48.56 17.98 -21.24
CA ALA A 714 48.23 19.06 -20.29
C ALA A 714 49.27 19.17 -19.15
N GLN A 715 49.81 20.36 -18.85
CA GLN A 715 50.71 20.55 -17.68
C GLN A 715 50.01 21.12 -16.45
N LEU A 716 48.84 21.75 -16.62
CA LEU A 716 48.12 22.48 -15.56
C LEU A 716 46.65 22.06 -15.55
N LEU A 717 46.11 21.91 -14.34
CA LEU A 717 44.72 21.51 -14.11
C LEU A 717 44.10 22.36 -13.00
N TRP A 718 42.90 22.89 -13.25
CA TRP A 718 42.08 23.51 -12.21
C TRP A 718 41.17 22.47 -11.59
N VAL A 719 41.10 22.47 -10.26
CA VAL A 719 40.30 21.55 -9.46
C VAL A 719 39.43 22.36 -8.52
N THR A 720 38.11 22.18 -8.63
CA THR A 720 37.14 22.84 -7.75
C THR A 720 36.96 22.04 -6.48
N HIS A 721 37.20 22.67 -5.33
CA HIS A 721 37.01 22.07 -4.00
C HIS A 721 35.92 22.75 -3.17
N ASN A 722 35.31 23.87 -3.62
CA ASN A 722 34.13 24.49 -3.00
C ASN A 722 34.21 24.73 -1.47
N ARG A 723 35.36 25.22 -0.97
CA ARG A 723 35.56 25.40 0.47
C ARG A 723 35.10 26.76 1.00
N GLY A 724 34.80 27.71 0.11
CA GLY A 724 34.51 29.10 0.46
C GLY A 724 35.72 29.90 0.98
N ARG A 725 36.90 29.27 1.12
CA ARG A 725 38.17 29.87 1.53
C ARG A 725 39.36 29.04 1.05
N ALA A 726 40.48 29.70 0.80
CA ALA A 726 41.69 29.02 0.34
C ALA A 726 42.12 27.97 1.39
N PRO A 727 42.37 26.71 1.01
CA PRO A 727 42.72 25.67 1.96
C PRO A 727 44.10 25.89 2.58
N ALA A 728 44.22 25.56 3.87
CA ALA A 728 45.46 25.72 4.63
C ALA A 728 46.43 24.58 4.34
N GLU A 729 45.90 23.39 4.07
CA GLU A 729 46.65 22.21 3.70
C GLU A 729 46.04 21.56 2.46
N ILE A 730 46.91 21.13 1.54
CA ILE A 730 46.52 20.42 0.33
C ILE A 730 47.45 19.21 0.19
N ALA A 731 46.86 18.01 0.17
CA ALA A 731 47.56 16.78 -0.14
C ALA A 731 47.22 16.35 -1.56
N LEU A 732 48.26 15.97 -2.32
CA LEU A 732 48.14 15.41 -3.66
C LEU A 732 48.76 14.02 -3.69
N THR A 733 48.10 13.07 -4.33
CA THR A 733 48.59 11.72 -4.53
C THR A 733 48.44 11.35 -6.02
N PRO A 734 49.53 11.41 -6.80
CA PRO A 734 49.48 11.01 -8.20
C PRO A 734 49.30 9.48 -8.31
N LEU A 735 48.40 9.04 -9.18
CA LEU A 735 48.20 7.63 -9.52
C LEU A 735 49.13 7.27 -10.69
N GLY A 736 50.43 7.38 -10.44
CA GLY A 736 51.50 7.17 -11.42
C GLY A 736 52.84 7.70 -10.91
N ASN A 737 53.87 7.62 -11.75
CA ASN A 737 55.25 7.99 -11.35
C ASN A 737 55.56 9.48 -11.51
N ALA A 738 54.61 10.30 -11.98
CA ALA A 738 54.82 11.71 -12.21
C ALA A 738 54.63 12.53 -10.93
N ARG A 739 55.52 13.49 -10.66
CA ARG A 739 55.35 14.44 -9.56
C ARG A 739 54.26 15.44 -9.87
N VAL A 740 53.48 15.81 -8.84
CA VAL A 740 52.43 16.82 -8.89
C VAL A 740 52.55 17.77 -7.71
N TRP A 741 52.21 19.04 -7.92
CA TRP A 741 52.25 20.07 -6.88
C TRP A 741 51.17 21.13 -7.11
N VAL A 742 50.79 21.82 -6.03
CA VAL A 742 49.87 22.96 -6.11
C VAL A 742 50.62 24.21 -6.56
N VAL A 743 50.08 24.91 -7.55
CA VAL A 743 50.59 26.18 -8.06
C VAL A 743 49.93 27.36 -7.33
N SER A 744 48.62 27.27 -7.09
CA SER A 744 47.85 28.29 -6.38
C SER A 744 46.58 27.67 -5.77
N SER A 745 46.09 28.24 -4.68
CA SER A 745 44.78 27.90 -4.11
C SER A 745 43.92 29.15 -3.94
N GLU A 746 42.64 29.02 -4.20
CA GLU A 746 41.61 30.05 -4.15
C GLU A 746 40.44 29.55 -3.26
N PRO A 747 39.48 30.41 -2.89
CA PRO A 747 38.36 30.02 -2.03
C PRO A 747 37.61 28.73 -2.42
N ASN A 748 37.45 28.48 -3.72
CA ASN A 748 36.66 27.35 -4.21
C ASN A 748 37.41 26.43 -5.16
N ARG A 749 38.67 26.70 -5.48
CA ARG A 749 39.44 25.92 -6.46
C ARG A 749 40.94 26.02 -6.19
N MET A 750 41.69 25.05 -6.70
CA MET A 750 43.14 25.04 -6.70
C MET A 750 43.68 24.70 -8.08
N ARG A 751 44.87 25.19 -8.37
CA ARG A 751 45.58 24.89 -9.62
C ARG A 751 46.72 23.92 -9.31
N ILE A 752 46.74 22.80 -10.02
CA ILE A 752 47.72 21.73 -9.85
C ILE A 752 48.60 21.67 -11.11
N SER A 753 49.89 21.41 -10.95
CA SER A 753 50.85 21.18 -12.03
C SER A 753 51.45 19.77 -11.94
N ARG A 754 51.95 19.26 -13.06
CA ARG A 754 52.72 18.01 -13.13
C ARG A 754 54.09 18.18 -13.81
N GLU A 755 55.03 17.29 -13.52
CA GLU A 755 56.42 17.33 -14.01
C GLU A 755 56.58 16.94 -15.49
N SER A 756 55.78 16.00 -16.00
CA SER A 756 55.85 15.52 -17.39
C SER A 756 54.48 15.46 -18.06
N THR A 757 54.45 15.66 -19.38
CA THR A 757 53.20 15.66 -20.19
C THR A 757 52.86 14.32 -20.82
N GLY A 758 53.68 13.29 -20.57
CA GLY A 758 53.51 11.96 -21.16
C GLY A 758 52.33 11.21 -20.55
N GLY A 759 51.36 10.84 -21.40
CA GLY A 759 50.18 10.08 -21.01
C GLY A 759 49.17 10.84 -20.15
N GLN A 760 48.05 10.18 -19.87
CA GLN A 760 47.06 10.64 -18.91
C GLN A 760 47.56 10.37 -17.47
N LEU A 761 47.26 11.28 -16.54
CA LEU A 761 47.59 11.12 -15.12
C LEU A 761 46.40 11.46 -14.24
N ASP A 762 45.93 10.50 -13.46
CA ASP A 762 44.93 10.75 -12.42
C ASP A 762 45.63 11.16 -11.12
N VAL A 763 45.05 12.13 -10.42
CA VAL A 763 45.55 12.67 -9.15
C VAL A 763 44.42 12.66 -8.15
N MET A 764 44.62 11.97 -7.04
CA MET A 764 43.78 12.15 -5.87
C MET A 764 44.22 13.41 -5.13
N TRP A 765 43.26 14.20 -4.67
CA TRP A 765 43.52 15.41 -3.92
C TRP A 765 42.68 15.45 -2.66
N ALA A 766 43.21 16.07 -1.60
CA ALA A 766 42.53 16.33 -0.35
C ALA A 766 42.89 17.72 0.16
N VAL A 767 41.91 18.47 0.67
CA VAL A 767 42.12 19.79 1.24
C VAL A 767 41.57 19.88 2.66
N SER A 768 42.34 20.49 3.57
CA SER A 768 42.02 20.70 4.99
C SER A 768 42.37 22.08 5.50
#